data_AF-A0A0G1XBK6-F1
#
_entry.id   AF-A0A0G1XBK6-F1
#
_cell.length_a   1.000
_cell.length_b   1.000
_cell.length_c   1.000
_cell.angle_alpha   90.00
_cell.angle_beta   90.00
_cell.angle_gamma   90.00
#
_symmetry.space_group_name_H-M   'P 1'
#
loop_
_entity.id
_entity.type
_entity.pdbx_description
1 polymer ?
#
loop_
_entity_poly.entity_id
_entity_poly.type
_entity_poly.pdbx_seq_one_letter_code
_entity_poly.pdbx_strand_id
1 'polypeptide(L)'
;MTDVINLTKKAFTWSVVVMTIAWSIGLSALAAPLAANGAECPTLEAGDLFKVKGNTAVYLLDSDMKRLYFPTSEVFHTWFSDFSGVVEIDSTCVSAYPNAVNPSGINYRPGSRLVKVTISPEVYAVGPGNVRHLLGSEDEAKALYGDSWASLVRDVHDFHWPNYTTGAEVNGLHNGMLVKRADASMIYTVVDGKLTAVDGTLSSFVAGDVHTVASSLVDALELNVNSATAASLVADPSQGSGSGTPGTTPVVGGDLMVSLSANTPEAGNVVINVDNVVFSKFVFKAGSSAAVVVNSVRIDRKGLGSTGDFTSVTLYDGSTKLGSTKTSWHSDGYMDYNISGGLNIPAGSSKELTVVAKLDTAGKYNKLGVTQVTTNGSSVTGLPVYGSEKVGVDVGVGTVSVTRAGVASQIKNVGTNDVTLAQFKLAVDSVEDATFSKVTLKNKATTSNASDNDVTNLYLYKGVTKLAGPVSMVNDKITFVLDSAFAINKSKNETFKVVGDVAAGVDSHVDFALDATTDLEVIGKTYGTNLTITNTLAVGDAGTTDTTIGGAELNVSLSGVALDTLDDKENLSFGVLTLSAGATDLKITDMNLIIAETAASGESSVYDVDNFEMIDQATGAAYSGSNDSTTGDHVATSETWSFTDELYLEAGKTYKFTLQGDIPAGVTTTASYKVNTTISTANLTAETVPAGDAISNFSVGSIVGKAITVKAPTLTLKGVALTNANAVVNDTDVILFKGTMEASADNIHVEQIHFEENGTVLAIDNWSELGFYTVNADGTYTQQQKLTNSQMTTGSLDFDTLDFTVNNGAKVTFVVKGTLASTLTGDTTLLVDLNYVNAKDTDNDTATTVNATGASLATDAANTVAGTRTLTMYGTGILYLSMLNTDTGFNKDRIV
;
A
#
# COMPACT_ATOMS: atom_id res chain seq x y z
N MET A 1 -43.22 -67.35 17.63
CA MET A 1 -44.08 -67.06 16.48
C MET A 1 -43.49 -65.82 15.82
N THR A 2 -42.57 -66.04 14.86
CA THR A 2 -42.79 -65.87 13.39
C THR A 2 -43.11 -64.42 13.04
N ASP A 3 -42.46 -63.69 12.14
CA ASP A 3 -41.26 -63.88 11.29
C ASP A 3 -40.96 -62.51 10.60
N VAL A 4 -39.67 -62.18 10.40
CA VAL A 4 -39.03 -61.64 9.16
C VAL A 4 -39.56 -60.27 8.60
N ILE A 5 -38.80 -59.16 8.53
CA ILE A 5 -37.71 -58.80 7.56
C ILE A 5 -36.82 -57.64 8.10
N ASN A 6 -35.51 -57.72 7.81
CA ASN A 6 -34.41 -56.82 8.21
C ASN A 6 -34.31 -55.46 7.45
N LEU A 7 -33.75 -54.43 8.12
CA LEU A 7 -32.42 -53.78 7.87
C LEU A 7 -32.37 -52.22 7.94
N THR A 8 -31.53 -51.74 8.86
CA THR A 8 -30.66 -50.52 8.83
C THR A 8 -31.18 -49.07 8.99
N LYS A 9 -31.03 -48.58 10.23
CA LYS A 9 -30.36 -47.34 10.74
C LYS A 9 -30.49 -45.98 10.00
N LYS A 10 -31.24 -45.09 10.69
CA LYS A 10 -31.01 -43.65 11.06
C LYS A 10 -30.82 -42.62 9.92
N ALA A 11 -31.38 -41.40 9.90
CA ALA A 11 -32.45 -40.61 10.54
C ALA A 11 -32.19 -39.14 10.06
N PHE A 12 -33.06 -38.13 10.19
CA PHE A 12 -34.37 -37.83 9.60
C PHE A 12 -34.50 -36.27 9.70
N THR A 13 -34.77 -35.60 8.58
CA THR A 13 -35.79 -34.55 8.33
C THR A 13 -36.12 -33.43 9.38
N TRP A 14 -35.98 -32.16 8.92
CA TRP A 14 -36.92 -31.00 8.98
C TRP A 14 -37.20 -30.12 10.24
N SER A 15 -36.99 -28.80 10.04
CA SER A 15 -37.87 -27.61 10.30
C SER A 15 -38.07 -26.96 11.70
N VAL A 16 -37.66 -25.68 11.77
CA VAL A 16 -38.34 -24.45 12.30
C VAL A 16 -38.50 -24.15 13.83
N VAL A 17 -37.87 -23.03 14.23
CA VAL A 17 -38.23 -21.92 15.19
C VAL A 17 -38.25 -22.12 16.73
N VAL A 18 -37.40 -21.28 17.38
CA VAL A 18 -37.44 -20.64 18.73
C VAL A 18 -37.41 -21.48 20.01
N MET A 19 -36.36 -21.28 20.82
CA MET A 19 -36.47 -21.12 22.27
C MET A 19 -35.30 -20.31 22.87
N THR A 20 -35.66 -19.18 23.49
CA THR A 20 -34.85 -18.25 24.30
C THR A 20 -34.85 -18.68 25.77
N ILE A 21 -33.81 -18.32 26.55
CA ILE A 21 -33.75 -17.93 28.00
C ILE A 21 -32.22 -17.78 28.33
N ALA A 22 -31.60 -16.60 28.45
CA ALA A 22 -31.70 -15.50 29.45
C ALA A 22 -31.34 -15.99 30.88
N TRP A 23 -30.46 -15.43 31.72
CA TRP A 23 -30.08 -14.05 32.10
C TRP A 23 -28.63 -14.07 32.63
N SER A 24 -27.80 -13.05 32.41
CA SER A 24 -27.67 -11.93 33.38
C SER A 24 -27.33 -10.60 32.69
N ILE A 25 -28.30 -9.69 32.70
CA ILE A 25 -28.11 -8.24 32.55
C ILE A 25 -28.10 -7.65 33.96
N GLY A 26 -27.19 -6.71 34.22
CA GLY A 26 -27.27 -5.74 35.31
C GLY A 26 -26.03 -4.86 35.30
N LEU A 27 -26.06 -3.70 34.61
CA LEU A 27 -26.54 -2.37 35.10
C LEU A 27 -25.28 -1.54 35.45
N SER A 28 -24.96 -0.34 34.93
CA SER A 28 -25.63 0.76 34.19
C SER A 28 -24.45 1.73 33.80
N ALA A 29 -24.47 2.72 32.90
CA ALA A 29 -25.53 3.55 32.36
C ALA A 29 -24.98 4.51 31.26
N LEU A 30 -25.83 4.80 30.26
CA LEU A 30 -25.97 6.04 29.44
C LEU A 30 -24.78 6.48 28.54
N ALA A 31 -24.91 6.75 27.24
CA ALA A 31 -26.08 7.08 26.41
C ALA A 31 -25.84 6.72 24.92
N ALA A 32 -26.92 6.48 24.18
CA ALA A 32 -27.00 6.50 22.72
C ALA A 32 -27.98 7.62 22.31
N PRO A 33 -28.25 7.91 21.01
CA PRO A 33 -27.61 7.46 19.77
C PRO A 33 -27.35 8.59 18.75
N LEU A 34 -26.46 8.38 17.78
CA LEU A 34 -26.70 8.79 16.39
C LEU A 34 -26.11 7.70 15.49
N ALA A 35 -26.99 6.80 15.04
CA ALA A 35 -26.69 5.82 14.01
C ALA A 35 -26.69 6.53 12.66
N ALA A 36 -25.52 6.64 12.03
CA ALA A 36 -25.45 6.78 10.58
C ALA A 36 -25.73 5.41 9.98
N ASN A 37 -26.89 5.24 9.34
CA ASN A 37 -27.14 4.10 8.45
C ASN A 37 -26.25 4.26 7.21
N GLY A 38 -24.98 3.92 7.30
CA GLY A 38 -24.18 3.58 6.13
C GLY A 38 -24.69 2.25 5.60
N ALA A 39 -25.20 2.21 4.37
CA ALA A 39 -25.53 0.95 3.73
C ALA A 39 -24.29 0.05 3.74
N GLU A 40 -24.41 -1.19 4.24
CA GLU A 40 -23.36 -2.19 4.10
C GLU A 40 -23.17 -2.46 2.61
N CYS A 41 -22.04 -2.02 2.03
CA CYS A 41 -21.71 -2.32 0.65
C CYS A 41 -21.41 -3.82 0.54
N PRO A 42 -22.07 -4.55 -0.38
CA PRO A 42 -21.74 -5.94 -0.63
C PRO A 42 -20.31 -6.05 -1.17
N THR A 43 -19.56 -7.03 -0.68
CA THR A 43 -18.22 -7.32 -1.21
C THR A 43 -18.37 -7.97 -2.59
N LEU A 44 -17.94 -7.26 -3.65
CA LEU A 44 -17.86 -7.79 -5.00
C LEU A 44 -16.42 -8.24 -5.33
N GLU A 45 -16.30 -9.24 -6.19
CA GLU A 45 -15.04 -9.79 -6.70
C GLU A 45 -14.93 -9.62 -8.23
N ALA A 46 -13.72 -9.80 -8.78
CA ALA A 46 -13.51 -9.82 -10.23
C ALA A 46 -14.37 -10.91 -10.90
N GLY A 47 -15.07 -10.55 -11.98
CA GLY A 47 -16.05 -11.39 -12.66
C GLY A 47 -17.50 -11.15 -12.20
N ASP A 48 -17.71 -10.44 -11.09
CA ASP A 48 -19.06 -10.14 -10.62
C ASP A 48 -19.77 -9.13 -11.53
N LEU A 49 -21.08 -9.37 -11.69
CA LEU A 49 -21.98 -8.45 -12.36
C LEU A 49 -22.70 -7.60 -11.33
N PHE A 50 -22.72 -6.29 -11.52
CA PHE A 50 -23.49 -5.41 -10.66
C PHE A 50 -24.23 -4.31 -11.41
N LYS A 51 -25.26 -3.76 -10.77
CA LYS A 51 -25.95 -2.55 -11.18
C LYS A 51 -26.09 -1.62 -9.98
N VAL A 52 -26.22 -0.33 -10.27
CA VAL A 52 -26.40 0.69 -9.22
C VAL A 52 -27.89 0.90 -9.00
N LYS A 53 -28.32 0.94 -7.75
CA LYS A 53 -29.71 1.22 -7.38
C LYS A 53 -30.20 2.52 -8.05
N GLY A 54 -31.35 2.45 -8.72
CA GLY A 54 -31.90 3.57 -9.49
C GLY A 54 -31.30 3.77 -10.90
N ASN A 55 -30.30 2.97 -11.29
CA ASN A 55 -29.71 2.95 -12.63
C ASN A 55 -30.01 1.61 -13.33
N THR A 56 -30.14 1.64 -14.66
CA THR A 56 -30.40 0.46 -15.50
C THR A 56 -29.14 -0.16 -16.10
N ALA A 57 -28.00 0.53 -16.05
CA ALA A 57 -26.73 0.02 -16.57
C ALA A 57 -26.20 -1.15 -15.72
N VAL A 58 -25.73 -2.19 -16.42
CA VAL A 58 -25.05 -3.35 -15.84
C VAL A 58 -23.56 -3.25 -16.12
N TYR A 59 -22.76 -3.65 -15.13
CA TYR A 59 -21.31 -3.63 -15.17
C TYR A 59 -20.75 -5.01 -14.84
N LEU A 60 -19.62 -5.36 -15.47
CA LEU A 60 -18.76 -6.48 -15.08
C LEU A 60 -17.51 -5.92 -14.39
N LEU A 61 -17.06 -6.52 -13.30
CA LEU A 61 -15.75 -6.23 -12.74
C LEU A 61 -14.66 -7.06 -13.45
N ASP A 62 -13.63 -6.40 -13.97
CA ASP A 62 -12.46 -7.07 -14.53
C ASP A 62 -11.49 -7.56 -13.44
N SER A 63 -10.40 -8.21 -13.86
CA SER A 63 -9.37 -8.71 -12.96
C SER A 63 -8.66 -7.62 -12.14
N ASP A 64 -8.71 -6.36 -12.58
CA ASP A 64 -8.12 -5.20 -11.91
C ASP A 64 -9.13 -4.47 -11.00
N MET A 65 -10.31 -5.07 -10.76
CA MET A 65 -11.43 -4.47 -10.01
C MET A 65 -12.00 -3.20 -10.66
N LYS A 66 -11.83 -3.04 -11.97
CA LYS A 66 -12.43 -1.95 -12.73
C LYS A 66 -13.72 -2.40 -13.38
N ARG A 67 -14.70 -1.49 -13.45
CA ARG A 67 -15.99 -1.77 -14.06
C ARG A 67 -15.95 -1.58 -15.58
N LEU A 68 -16.40 -2.59 -16.30
CA LEU A 68 -16.69 -2.60 -17.74
C LEU A 68 -18.21 -2.51 -17.92
N TYR A 69 -18.70 -1.51 -18.66
CA TYR A 69 -20.14 -1.40 -18.91
C TYR A 69 -20.61 -2.32 -20.04
N PHE A 70 -21.87 -2.75 -20.01
CA PHE A 70 -22.52 -3.34 -21.18
C PHE A 70 -23.18 -2.23 -22.03
N PRO A 71 -22.77 -2.04 -23.30
CA PRO A 71 -23.32 -0.98 -24.17
C PRO A 71 -24.84 -1.06 -24.34
N THR A 72 -25.36 -2.29 -24.48
CA THR A 72 -26.78 -2.58 -24.65
C THR A 72 -27.13 -3.90 -23.97
N SER A 73 -28.41 -4.12 -23.69
CA SER A 73 -28.90 -5.41 -23.17
C SER A 73 -28.66 -6.55 -24.17
N GLU A 74 -28.58 -6.28 -25.47
CA GLU A 74 -28.29 -7.31 -26.46
C GLU A 74 -26.86 -7.85 -26.32
N VAL A 75 -25.87 -6.97 -26.08
CA VAL A 75 -24.50 -7.42 -25.82
C VAL A 75 -24.47 -8.33 -24.60
N PHE A 76 -25.17 -7.95 -23.51
CA PHE A 76 -25.30 -8.79 -22.31
C PHE A 76 -25.88 -10.17 -22.63
N HIS A 77 -26.94 -10.24 -23.44
CA HIS A 77 -27.58 -11.50 -23.83
C HIS A 77 -26.76 -12.36 -24.81
N THR A 78 -25.66 -11.84 -25.36
CA THR A 78 -24.68 -12.70 -26.04
C THR A 78 -23.82 -13.48 -25.06
N TRP A 79 -23.73 -13.07 -23.79
CA TRP A 79 -22.91 -13.73 -22.77
C TRP A 79 -23.75 -14.46 -21.71
N PHE A 80 -24.92 -13.92 -21.37
CA PHE A 80 -25.75 -14.39 -20.26
C PHE A 80 -27.20 -14.63 -20.69
N SER A 81 -27.86 -15.62 -20.08
CA SER A 81 -29.27 -15.94 -20.38
C SER A 81 -30.23 -14.85 -19.89
N ASP A 82 -29.96 -14.28 -18.73
CA ASP A 82 -30.82 -13.33 -18.02
C ASP A 82 -30.01 -12.54 -16.98
N PHE A 83 -30.66 -11.57 -16.33
CA PHE A 83 -30.03 -10.67 -15.34
C PHE A 83 -29.99 -11.24 -13.91
N SER A 84 -30.27 -12.53 -13.68
CA SER A 84 -30.34 -13.10 -12.32
C SER A 84 -29.00 -13.08 -11.57
N GLY A 85 -27.88 -13.05 -12.29
CA GLY A 85 -26.53 -12.94 -11.72
C GLY A 85 -26.10 -11.51 -11.40
N VAL A 86 -26.94 -10.48 -11.64
CA VAL A 86 -26.57 -9.08 -11.42
C VAL A 86 -26.91 -8.65 -9.99
N VAL A 87 -25.88 -8.29 -9.22
CA VAL A 87 -26.01 -7.77 -7.85
C VAL A 87 -26.41 -6.29 -7.88
N GLU A 88 -27.41 -5.88 -7.10
CA GLU A 88 -27.75 -4.46 -6.94
C GLU A 88 -26.95 -3.86 -5.77
N ILE A 89 -26.19 -2.79 -6.04
CA ILE A 89 -25.41 -2.05 -5.03
C ILE A 89 -25.94 -0.63 -4.84
N ASP A 90 -25.68 -0.03 -3.68
CA ASP A 90 -25.98 1.37 -3.44
C ASP A 90 -25.04 2.30 -4.23
N SER A 91 -25.53 3.48 -4.60
CA SER A 91 -24.77 4.53 -5.26
C SER A 91 -23.50 4.94 -4.51
N THR A 92 -23.47 4.82 -3.18
CA THR A 92 -22.30 5.14 -2.35
C THR A 92 -21.15 4.12 -2.50
N CYS A 93 -21.44 2.90 -2.98
CA CYS A 93 -20.46 1.82 -3.12
C CYS A 93 -19.70 1.87 -4.47
N VAL A 94 -20.20 2.68 -5.42
CA VAL A 94 -19.76 2.69 -6.82
C VAL A 94 -18.35 3.26 -7.01
N SER A 95 -17.90 4.13 -6.10
CA SER A 95 -16.56 4.73 -6.13
C SER A 95 -15.45 3.71 -5.90
N ALA A 96 -15.75 2.56 -5.29
CA ALA A 96 -14.79 1.47 -5.10
C ALA A 96 -14.38 0.79 -6.42
N TYR A 97 -15.16 0.97 -7.49
CA TYR A 97 -14.96 0.28 -8.77
C TYR A 97 -14.78 1.30 -9.91
N PRO A 98 -13.55 1.79 -10.16
CA PRO A 98 -13.26 2.76 -11.20
C PRO A 98 -13.51 2.19 -12.61
N ASN A 99 -13.71 3.04 -13.62
CA ASN A 99 -13.95 2.58 -15.00
C ASN A 99 -12.69 1.94 -15.60
N ALA A 100 -12.87 0.85 -16.35
CA ALA A 100 -11.82 0.30 -17.20
C ALA A 100 -11.50 1.24 -18.38
N VAL A 101 -10.25 1.20 -18.86
CA VAL A 101 -9.78 2.01 -19.98
C VAL A 101 -9.20 1.07 -21.02
N ASN A 102 -9.88 0.96 -22.17
CA ASN A 102 -9.50 0.16 -23.35
C ASN A 102 -9.47 -1.38 -23.13
N PRO A 103 -10.59 -2.10 -23.37
CA PRO A 103 -11.92 -1.58 -23.68
C PRO A 103 -12.57 -0.98 -22.44
N SER A 104 -13.45 0.00 -22.64
CA SER A 104 -14.25 0.60 -21.55
C SER A 104 -15.55 -0.16 -21.29
N GLY A 105 -15.99 -0.97 -22.26
CA GLY A 105 -17.19 -1.77 -22.17
C GLY A 105 -17.03 -3.14 -22.81
N ILE A 106 -17.91 -4.05 -22.42
CA ILE A 106 -18.02 -5.41 -22.96
C ILE A 106 -18.56 -5.34 -24.39
N ASN A 107 -18.01 -6.16 -25.28
CA ASN A 107 -18.43 -6.24 -26.67
C ASN A 107 -19.19 -7.53 -26.96
N TYR A 108 -19.78 -7.62 -28.15
CA TYR A 108 -20.48 -8.84 -28.60
C TYR A 108 -19.57 -10.08 -28.47
N ARG A 109 -20.15 -11.20 -28.05
CA ARG A 109 -19.45 -12.48 -28.00
C ARG A 109 -18.90 -12.84 -29.38
N PRO A 110 -17.63 -13.31 -29.48
CA PRO A 110 -17.08 -13.75 -30.76
C PRO A 110 -18.02 -14.71 -31.50
N GLY A 111 -18.17 -14.49 -32.80
CA GLY A 111 -19.03 -15.30 -33.68
C GLY A 111 -20.55 -15.12 -33.50
N SER A 112 -21.04 -14.37 -32.50
CA SER A 112 -22.48 -14.26 -32.23
C SER A 112 -23.20 -13.23 -33.12
N ARG A 113 -22.55 -12.09 -33.41
CA ARG A 113 -23.13 -10.98 -34.19
C ARG A 113 -22.08 -10.42 -35.16
N LEU A 114 -22.58 -9.74 -36.18
CA LEU A 114 -21.78 -8.94 -37.11
C LEU A 114 -21.91 -7.47 -36.73
N VAL A 115 -20.86 -6.69 -36.89
CA VAL A 115 -20.84 -5.26 -36.50
C VAL A 115 -20.47 -4.37 -37.67
N LYS A 116 -21.01 -3.15 -37.66
CA LYS A 116 -20.62 -2.05 -38.57
C LYS A 116 -20.72 -0.72 -37.84
N VAL A 117 -20.04 0.30 -38.34
CA VAL A 117 -20.36 1.69 -37.98
C VAL A 117 -21.49 2.19 -38.85
N THR A 118 -22.37 3.02 -38.31
CA THR A 118 -23.56 3.53 -39.04
C THR A 118 -23.16 4.24 -40.34
N ILE A 119 -21.99 4.87 -40.37
CA ILE A 119 -21.48 5.67 -41.49
C ILE A 119 -20.76 4.87 -42.59
N SER A 120 -20.55 3.56 -42.42
CA SER A 120 -19.87 2.70 -43.41
C SER A 120 -20.76 1.51 -43.81
N PRO A 121 -20.75 1.08 -45.09
CA PRO A 121 -21.41 -0.15 -45.50
C PRO A 121 -20.60 -1.42 -45.14
N GLU A 122 -19.35 -1.28 -44.70
CA GLU A 122 -18.47 -2.41 -44.38
C GLU A 122 -18.97 -3.16 -43.13
N VAL A 123 -19.02 -4.49 -43.24
CA VAL A 123 -19.50 -5.39 -42.18
C VAL A 123 -18.34 -6.23 -41.69
N TYR A 124 -18.25 -6.37 -40.37
CA TYR A 124 -17.17 -7.07 -39.70
C TYR A 124 -17.69 -8.22 -38.85
N ALA A 125 -17.00 -9.36 -38.89
CA ALA A 125 -17.16 -10.44 -37.94
C ALA A 125 -16.41 -10.12 -36.64
N VAL A 126 -17.03 -10.42 -35.50
CA VAL A 126 -16.38 -10.26 -34.18
C VAL A 126 -15.62 -11.53 -33.84
N GLY A 127 -14.30 -11.41 -33.70
CA GLY A 127 -13.39 -12.45 -33.23
C GLY A 127 -12.97 -12.26 -31.78
N PRO A 128 -12.30 -13.27 -31.16
CA PRO A 128 -11.77 -13.18 -29.80
C PRO A 128 -10.82 -12.00 -29.63
N GLY A 129 -10.73 -11.46 -28.41
CA GLY A 129 -9.85 -10.33 -28.11
C GLY A 129 -10.42 -8.97 -28.54
N ASN A 130 -11.74 -8.86 -28.70
CA ASN A 130 -12.41 -7.68 -29.24
C ASN A 130 -11.91 -7.29 -30.66
N VAL A 131 -11.52 -8.28 -31.47
CA VAL A 131 -11.01 -8.04 -32.83
C VAL A 131 -12.16 -8.04 -33.83
N ARG A 132 -12.28 -7.01 -34.65
CA ARG A 132 -13.21 -6.96 -35.79
C ARG A 132 -12.49 -7.36 -37.07
N HIS A 133 -13.07 -8.28 -37.84
CA HIS A 133 -12.52 -8.78 -39.09
C HIS A 133 -13.42 -8.41 -40.26
N LEU A 134 -12.89 -7.74 -41.27
CA LEU A 134 -13.68 -7.36 -42.44
C LEU A 134 -14.18 -8.63 -43.16
N LEU A 135 -15.45 -8.63 -43.59
CA LEU A 135 -15.99 -9.63 -44.51
C LEU A 135 -15.83 -9.13 -45.95
N GLY A 136 -15.12 -9.90 -46.77
CA GLY A 136 -14.74 -9.47 -48.12
C GLY A 136 -15.88 -9.34 -49.13
N SER A 137 -17.01 -10.02 -48.92
CA SER A 137 -18.18 -9.94 -49.80
C SER A 137 -19.49 -10.41 -49.15
N GLU A 138 -20.62 -10.08 -49.77
CA GLU A 138 -21.94 -10.60 -49.39
C GLU A 138 -22.04 -12.13 -49.56
N ASP A 139 -21.42 -12.68 -50.59
CA ASP A 139 -21.42 -14.13 -50.84
C ASP A 139 -20.67 -14.88 -49.74
N GLU A 140 -19.57 -14.31 -49.24
CA GLU A 140 -18.84 -14.83 -48.07
C GLU A 140 -19.71 -14.77 -46.81
N ALA A 141 -20.39 -13.65 -46.56
CA ALA A 141 -21.29 -13.52 -45.42
C ALA A 141 -22.43 -14.55 -45.45
N LYS A 142 -23.01 -14.82 -46.63
CA LYS A 142 -24.02 -15.88 -46.81
C LYS A 142 -23.42 -17.27 -46.59
N ALA A 143 -22.21 -17.53 -47.05
CA ALA A 143 -21.55 -18.82 -46.88
C ALA A 143 -21.27 -19.15 -45.40
N LEU A 144 -20.91 -18.15 -44.60
CA LEU A 144 -20.61 -18.30 -43.18
C LEU A 144 -21.86 -18.26 -42.30
N TYR A 145 -22.76 -17.29 -42.51
CA TYR A 145 -23.86 -17.01 -41.58
C TYR A 145 -25.26 -17.35 -42.14
N GLY A 146 -25.36 -17.76 -43.40
CA GLY A 146 -26.60 -18.10 -44.09
C GLY A 146 -27.28 -16.91 -44.78
N ASP A 147 -28.37 -17.18 -45.53
CA ASP A 147 -29.08 -16.16 -46.33
C ASP A 147 -29.62 -14.98 -45.49
N SER A 148 -29.86 -15.21 -44.21
CA SER A 148 -30.36 -14.20 -43.26
C SER A 148 -29.24 -13.44 -42.53
N TRP A 149 -27.97 -13.53 -42.97
CA TRP A 149 -26.82 -12.91 -42.28
C TRP A 149 -27.02 -11.42 -41.96
N ALA A 150 -27.71 -10.67 -42.83
CA ALA A 150 -27.97 -9.24 -42.65
C ALA A 150 -28.75 -8.95 -41.34
N SER A 151 -29.56 -9.90 -40.86
CA SER A 151 -30.27 -9.80 -39.58
C SER A 151 -29.37 -9.92 -38.35
N LEU A 152 -28.12 -10.38 -38.51
CA LEU A 152 -27.12 -10.47 -37.45
C LEU A 152 -26.27 -9.21 -37.34
N VAL A 153 -26.37 -8.29 -38.31
CA VAL A 153 -25.61 -7.05 -38.35
C VAL A 153 -26.15 -6.07 -37.30
N ARG A 154 -25.26 -5.46 -36.54
CA ARG A 154 -25.55 -4.45 -35.52
C ARG A 154 -24.73 -3.20 -35.78
N ASP A 155 -25.43 -2.06 -35.76
CA ASP A 155 -24.77 -0.75 -35.78
C ASP A 155 -24.14 -0.50 -34.41
N VAL A 156 -22.83 -0.32 -34.40
CA VAL A 156 -22.05 0.06 -33.22
C VAL A 156 -21.77 1.56 -33.33
N HIS A 157 -22.18 2.33 -32.33
CA HIS A 157 -21.94 3.76 -32.31
C HIS A 157 -20.44 4.08 -32.27
N ASP A 158 -20.03 5.15 -32.95
CA ASP A 158 -18.64 5.64 -33.03
C ASP A 158 -17.91 5.74 -31.69
N PHE A 159 -18.60 5.99 -30.56
CA PHE A 159 -17.94 6.05 -29.24
C PHE A 159 -17.64 4.68 -28.62
N HIS A 160 -18.35 3.62 -29.04
CA HIS A 160 -18.05 2.24 -28.67
C HIS A 160 -17.11 1.56 -29.68
N TRP A 161 -16.98 2.10 -30.89
CA TRP A 161 -16.12 1.54 -31.93
C TRP A 161 -14.64 1.35 -31.51
N PRO A 162 -14.03 2.26 -30.71
CA PRO A 162 -12.68 2.08 -30.17
C PRO A 162 -12.51 0.90 -29.21
N ASN A 163 -13.61 0.33 -28.68
CA ASN A 163 -13.52 -0.90 -27.87
C ASN A 163 -13.10 -2.12 -28.72
N TYR A 164 -13.14 -2.01 -30.06
CA TYR A 164 -12.71 -3.05 -30.98
C TYR A 164 -11.35 -2.71 -31.60
N THR A 165 -10.51 -3.72 -31.83
CA THR A 165 -9.28 -3.61 -32.63
C THR A 165 -9.50 -4.20 -34.03
N THR A 166 -8.78 -3.71 -35.05
CA THR A 166 -8.93 -4.21 -36.43
C THR A 166 -8.02 -5.41 -36.66
N GLY A 167 -8.59 -6.54 -37.08
CA GLY A 167 -7.86 -7.74 -37.50
C GLY A 167 -7.76 -7.87 -39.02
N ALA A 168 -7.14 -8.96 -39.48
CA ALA A 168 -7.10 -9.30 -40.90
C ALA A 168 -8.51 -9.60 -41.45
N GLU A 169 -8.71 -9.36 -42.75
CA GLU A 169 -9.94 -9.77 -43.45
C GLU A 169 -10.13 -11.29 -43.37
N VAL A 170 -11.38 -11.73 -43.21
CA VAL A 170 -11.75 -13.14 -43.11
C VAL A 170 -12.20 -13.66 -44.47
N ASN A 171 -11.62 -14.80 -44.85
CA ASN A 171 -11.96 -15.58 -46.06
C ASN A 171 -12.14 -17.06 -45.65
N GLY A 172 -13.29 -17.40 -45.08
CA GLY A 172 -13.61 -18.70 -44.49
C GLY A 172 -13.98 -18.65 -43.01
N LEU A 173 -14.01 -19.82 -42.37
CA LEU A 173 -14.34 -19.93 -40.94
C LEU A 173 -13.32 -19.14 -40.10
N HIS A 174 -13.80 -18.28 -39.20
CA HIS A 174 -12.95 -17.45 -38.34
C HIS A 174 -13.08 -17.80 -36.86
N ASN A 175 -12.07 -17.43 -36.09
CA ASN A 175 -12.04 -17.70 -34.65
C ASN A 175 -13.29 -17.14 -33.94
N GLY A 176 -13.81 -17.91 -32.98
CA GLY A 176 -15.01 -17.60 -32.20
C GLY A 176 -16.32 -18.09 -32.83
N MET A 177 -16.32 -18.47 -34.11
CA MET A 177 -17.53 -18.93 -34.80
C MET A 177 -17.98 -20.32 -34.31
N LEU A 178 -19.28 -20.49 -34.06
CA LEU A 178 -19.90 -21.79 -33.79
C LEU A 178 -20.50 -22.36 -35.06
N VAL A 179 -20.05 -23.53 -35.47
CA VAL A 179 -20.46 -24.16 -36.72
C VAL A 179 -20.85 -25.61 -36.57
N LYS A 180 -21.73 -26.06 -37.45
CA LYS A 180 -22.02 -27.49 -37.66
C LYS A 180 -22.20 -27.78 -39.15
N ARG A 181 -22.06 -29.05 -39.52
CA ARG A 181 -22.42 -29.52 -40.87
C ARG A 181 -23.92 -29.77 -40.95
N ALA A 182 -24.50 -29.64 -42.14
CA ALA A 182 -25.92 -29.92 -42.35
C ALA A 182 -26.30 -31.39 -42.10
N ASP A 183 -25.36 -32.30 -42.30
CA ASP A 183 -25.52 -33.75 -42.16
C ASP A 183 -24.99 -34.32 -40.83
N ALA A 184 -24.49 -33.47 -39.92
CA ALA A 184 -23.93 -33.89 -38.63
C ALA A 184 -24.48 -33.06 -37.47
N SER A 185 -24.63 -33.69 -36.30
CA SER A 185 -25.09 -33.03 -35.07
C SER A 185 -23.96 -32.43 -34.24
N MET A 186 -22.69 -32.74 -34.55
CA MET A 186 -21.54 -32.24 -33.81
C MET A 186 -21.34 -30.74 -34.08
N ILE A 187 -21.15 -29.98 -33.01
CA ILE A 187 -20.90 -28.54 -33.05
C ILE A 187 -19.41 -28.30 -32.78
N TYR A 188 -18.82 -27.39 -33.55
CA TYR A 188 -17.44 -26.97 -33.40
C TYR A 188 -17.38 -25.48 -33.13
N THR A 189 -16.43 -25.06 -32.31
CA THR A 189 -15.98 -23.67 -32.24
C THR A 189 -14.63 -23.56 -32.95
N VAL A 190 -14.40 -22.46 -33.66
CA VAL A 190 -13.12 -22.20 -34.33
C VAL A 190 -12.19 -21.50 -33.34
N VAL A 191 -11.05 -22.11 -33.04
CA VAL A 191 -10.01 -21.56 -32.14
C VAL A 191 -8.67 -21.71 -32.83
N ASP A 192 -7.92 -20.61 -32.94
CA ASP A 192 -6.62 -20.55 -33.63
C ASP A 192 -6.63 -21.19 -35.03
N GLY A 193 -7.72 -20.98 -35.79
CA GLY A 193 -7.91 -21.53 -37.13
C GLY A 193 -8.19 -23.03 -37.19
N LYS A 194 -8.48 -23.67 -36.04
CA LYS A 194 -8.79 -25.10 -35.94
C LYS A 194 -10.19 -25.34 -35.40
N LEU A 195 -10.80 -26.44 -35.83
CA LEU A 195 -12.10 -26.89 -35.35
C LEU A 195 -11.96 -27.59 -34.00
N THR A 196 -12.51 -26.98 -32.96
CA THR A 196 -12.52 -27.51 -31.60
C THR A 196 -13.93 -28.02 -31.30
N ALA A 197 -14.07 -29.32 -31.02
CA ALA A 197 -15.39 -29.90 -30.72
C ALA A 197 -15.98 -29.28 -29.44
N VAL A 198 -17.29 -29.02 -29.44
CA VAL A 198 -17.99 -28.46 -28.28
C VAL A 198 -18.69 -29.58 -27.51
N ASP A 199 -18.22 -29.82 -26.30
CA ASP A 199 -18.77 -30.82 -25.38
C ASP A 199 -19.87 -30.23 -24.49
N GLY A 200 -20.94 -31.00 -24.30
CA GLY A 200 -22.07 -30.65 -23.45
C GLY A 200 -23.23 -29.96 -24.20
N THR A 201 -24.25 -29.57 -23.44
CA THR A 201 -25.46 -28.95 -24.00
C THR A 201 -25.30 -27.43 -24.02
N LEU A 202 -25.41 -26.82 -25.20
CA LEU A 202 -25.46 -25.36 -25.34
C LEU A 202 -26.72 -24.80 -24.66
N SER A 203 -26.57 -23.64 -24.02
CA SER A 203 -27.73 -22.85 -23.59
C SER A 203 -28.55 -22.41 -24.82
N SER A 204 -29.84 -22.14 -24.63
CA SER A 204 -30.74 -21.75 -25.73
C SER A 204 -30.25 -20.51 -26.49
N PHE A 205 -29.66 -19.54 -25.79
CA PHE A 205 -29.15 -18.31 -26.41
C PHE A 205 -27.85 -18.55 -27.21
N VAL A 206 -26.95 -19.42 -26.75
CA VAL A 206 -25.73 -19.79 -27.51
C VAL A 206 -26.07 -20.71 -28.68
N ALA A 207 -27.03 -21.62 -28.51
CA ALA A 207 -27.48 -22.52 -29.56
C ALA A 207 -28.08 -21.77 -30.77
N GLY A 208 -28.65 -20.59 -30.55
CA GLY A 208 -29.15 -19.70 -31.62
C GLY A 208 -28.04 -19.10 -32.50
N ASP A 209 -26.79 -19.10 -32.03
CA ASP A 209 -25.63 -18.56 -32.74
C ASP A 209 -24.82 -19.66 -33.47
N VAL A 210 -25.37 -20.88 -33.58
CA VAL A 210 -24.72 -21.99 -34.30
C VAL A 210 -25.09 -21.95 -35.78
N HIS A 211 -24.10 -21.73 -36.63
CA HIS A 211 -24.29 -21.65 -38.07
C HIS A 211 -24.10 -22.99 -38.77
N THR A 212 -25.01 -23.31 -39.69
CA THR A 212 -24.88 -24.51 -40.52
C THR A 212 -24.14 -24.12 -41.80
N VAL A 213 -22.95 -24.66 -42.01
CA VAL A 213 -22.06 -24.31 -43.13
C VAL A 213 -21.84 -25.50 -44.06
N ALA A 214 -21.34 -25.23 -45.27
CA ALA A 214 -20.98 -26.27 -46.24
C ALA A 214 -19.92 -27.21 -45.66
N SER A 215 -20.02 -28.53 -45.94
CA SER A 215 -19.05 -29.51 -45.42
C SER A 215 -17.62 -29.18 -45.85
N SER A 216 -17.43 -28.63 -47.06
CA SER A 216 -16.12 -28.20 -47.56
C SER A 216 -15.44 -27.11 -46.73
N LEU A 217 -16.20 -26.27 -46.00
CA LEU A 217 -15.63 -25.27 -45.10
C LEU A 217 -15.18 -25.89 -43.78
N VAL A 218 -15.90 -26.89 -43.28
CA VAL A 218 -15.54 -27.65 -42.07
C VAL A 218 -14.32 -28.53 -42.36
N ASP A 219 -14.33 -29.26 -43.47
CA ASP A 219 -13.25 -30.18 -43.84
C ASP A 219 -11.94 -29.47 -44.22
N ALA A 220 -11.99 -28.16 -44.49
CA ALA A 220 -10.80 -27.35 -44.81
C ALA A 220 -9.96 -26.98 -43.58
N LEU A 221 -10.52 -27.07 -42.37
CA LEU A 221 -9.81 -26.75 -41.12
C LEU A 221 -9.38 -28.03 -40.40
N GLU A 222 -8.19 -27.98 -39.78
CA GLU A 222 -7.72 -29.09 -38.93
C GLU A 222 -8.57 -29.20 -37.66
N LEU A 223 -8.82 -30.43 -37.21
CA LEU A 223 -9.43 -30.70 -35.91
C LEU A 223 -8.41 -30.48 -34.79
N ASN A 224 -8.83 -29.73 -33.77
CA ASN A 224 -8.11 -29.65 -32.51
C ASN A 224 -8.26 -30.97 -31.75
N VAL A 225 -7.18 -31.42 -31.10
CA VAL A 225 -7.17 -32.64 -30.27
C VAL A 225 -7.94 -32.45 -28.96
N ASN A 226 -8.12 -31.20 -28.55
CA ASN A 226 -8.87 -30.82 -27.36
C ASN A 226 -10.29 -30.40 -27.73
N SER A 227 -11.21 -30.50 -26.78
CA SER A 227 -12.56 -29.97 -26.88
C SER A 227 -12.73 -28.69 -26.04
N ALA A 228 -13.72 -27.88 -26.41
CA ALA A 228 -14.24 -26.77 -25.62
C ALA A 228 -15.52 -27.23 -24.93
N THR A 229 -15.83 -26.73 -23.74
CA THR A 229 -17.12 -27.03 -23.11
C THR A 229 -18.16 -25.98 -23.51
N ALA A 230 -19.44 -26.34 -23.51
CA ALA A 230 -20.52 -25.38 -23.73
C ALA A 230 -20.43 -24.15 -22.80
N ALA A 231 -19.95 -24.34 -21.57
CA ALA A 231 -19.75 -23.26 -20.60
C ALA A 231 -18.55 -22.36 -20.93
N SER A 232 -17.44 -22.91 -21.48
CA SER A 232 -16.25 -22.11 -21.81
C SER A 232 -16.51 -21.09 -22.92
N LEU A 233 -17.56 -21.28 -23.73
CA LEU A 233 -17.91 -20.36 -24.81
C LEU A 233 -18.37 -18.98 -24.31
N VAL A 234 -18.84 -18.89 -23.06
CA VAL A 234 -19.39 -17.65 -22.47
C VAL A 234 -18.64 -17.20 -21.20
N ALA A 235 -17.53 -17.87 -20.87
CA ALA A 235 -16.87 -17.72 -19.58
C ALA A 235 -16.06 -16.41 -19.42
N ASP A 236 -15.68 -15.76 -20.52
CA ASP A 236 -14.88 -14.52 -20.49
C ASP A 236 -15.51 -13.42 -21.36
N PRO A 237 -16.46 -12.64 -20.81
CA PRO A 237 -17.02 -11.50 -21.51
C PRO A 237 -16.00 -10.36 -21.73
N SER A 238 -14.95 -10.27 -20.91
CA SER A 238 -13.96 -9.18 -20.99
C SER A 238 -13.04 -9.31 -22.21
N GLN A 239 -12.83 -10.54 -22.69
CA GLN A 239 -11.98 -10.87 -23.84
C GLN A 239 -10.54 -10.35 -23.71
N GLY A 240 -10.02 -10.18 -22.48
CA GLY A 240 -8.65 -9.75 -22.23
C GLY A 240 -7.63 -10.81 -22.67
N SER A 241 -6.58 -10.42 -23.40
CA SER A 241 -5.61 -11.33 -24.02
C SER A 241 -4.90 -12.26 -23.01
N GLY A 242 -5.41 -13.49 -22.90
CA GLY A 242 -4.78 -14.59 -22.19
C GLY A 242 -5.49 -15.92 -22.49
N SER A 243 -5.29 -16.47 -23.70
CA SER A 243 -5.69 -17.85 -23.99
C SER A 243 -4.83 -18.82 -23.17
N GLY A 244 -5.42 -19.33 -22.10
CA GLY A 244 -4.94 -20.41 -21.27
C GLY A 244 -6.08 -20.82 -20.34
N THR A 245 -6.91 -21.75 -20.80
CA THR A 245 -8.04 -22.33 -20.08
C THR A 245 -7.70 -22.72 -18.64
N PRO A 246 -8.64 -22.55 -17.69
CA PRO A 246 -9.03 -23.69 -16.85
C PRO A 246 -10.36 -24.25 -17.36
N GLY A 247 -10.27 -25.05 -18.43
CA GLY A 247 -11.36 -25.89 -18.89
C GLY A 247 -11.31 -27.17 -18.09
N THR A 248 -12.13 -27.20 -17.05
CA THR A 248 -12.45 -28.36 -16.24
C THR A 248 -13.03 -29.48 -17.14
N THR A 249 -12.36 -30.64 -17.20
CA THR A 249 -13.11 -31.91 -17.16
C THR A 249 -13.95 -31.90 -15.88
N PRO A 250 -15.08 -32.63 -15.75
CA PRO A 250 -15.84 -32.63 -14.51
C PRO A 250 -14.95 -33.22 -13.40
N VAL A 251 -14.26 -32.34 -12.69
CA VAL A 251 -13.40 -32.62 -11.56
C VAL A 251 -14.01 -31.77 -10.46
N VAL A 252 -14.66 -32.48 -9.55
CA VAL A 252 -14.91 -32.11 -8.16
C VAL A 252 -14.09 -30.88 -7.78
N GLY A 253 -14.76 -29.74 -7.52
CA GLY A 253 -14.12 -28.48 -7.15
C GLY A 253 -12.94 -28.71 -6.23
N GLY A 254 -11.76 -28.33 -6.71
CA GLY A 254 -10.55 -28.21 -5.93
C GLY A 254 -10.70 -27.04 -4.97
N ASP A 255 -10.50 -27.24 -3.68
CA ASP A 255 -10.38 -26.11 -2.75
C ASP A 255 -9.17 -25.20 -3.10
N LEU A 256 -8.17 -25.72 -3.82
CA LEU A 256 -6.97 -24.98 -4.26
C LEU A 256 -6.71 -25.15 -5.77
N MET A 257 -6.45 -24.05 -6.48
CA MET A 257 -6.03 -24.03 -7.88
C MET A 257 -4.58 -23.54 -7.99
N VAL A 258 -3.75 -24.25 -8.76
CA VAL A 258 -2.36 -23.85 -9.06
C VAL A 258 -2.24 -23.55 -10.55
N SER A 259 -1.64 -22.42 -10.89
CA SER A 259 -1.45 -21.98 -12.28
C SER A 259 -0.09 -21.33 -12.48
N LEU A 260 0.32 -21.14 -13.74
CA LEU A 260 1.56 -20.42 -14.04
C LEU A 260 1.30 -18.92 -13.86
N SER A 261 2.18 -18.22 -13.16
CA SER A 261 2.10 -16.78 -13.06
C SER A 261 2.50 -16.11 -14.37
N ALA A 262 1.78 -15.05 -14.75
CA ALA A 262 2.14 -14.14 -15.84
C ALA A 262 3.52 -13.47 -15.63
N ASN A 263 4.00 -13.38 -14.38
CA ASN A 263 5.33 -12.87 -14.04
C ASN A 263 6.45 -13.91 -14.21
N THR A 264 6.14 -15.09 -14.75
CA THR A 264 7.15 -16.11 -15.07
C THR A 264 8.08 -15.58 -16.17
N PRO A 265 9.40 -15.64 -15.97
CA PRO A 265 10.34 -15.23 -17.00
C PRO A 265 10.14 -15.98 -18.34
N GLU A 266 10.14 -15.26 -19.45
CA GLU A 266 10.02 -15.82 -20.81
C GLU A 266 11.14 -16.81 -21.15
N ALA A 267 10.96 -17.66 -22.17
CA ALA A 267 12.01 -18.58 -22.59
C ALA A 267 13.27 -17.82 -23.03
N GLY A 268 14.46 -18.33 -22.66
CA GLY A 268 15.70 -17.64 -23.00
C GLY A 268 16.96 -18.17 -22.34
N ASN A 269 18.05 -17.45 -22.57
CA ASN A 269 19.37 -17.77 -22.04
C ASN A 269 19.50 -17.30 -20.59
N VAL A 270 20.16 -18.11 -19.76
CA VAL A 270 20.52 -17.77 -18.38
C VAL A 270 21.99 -18.13 -18.14
N VAL A 271 22.65 -17.35 -17.30
CA VAL A 271 24.06 -17.59 -16.96
C VAL A 271 24.16 -18.82 -16.05
N ILE A 272 25.15 -19.68 -16.29
CA ILE A 272 25.45 -20.82 -15.41
C ILE A 272 26.33 -20.38 -14.23
N ASN A 273 26.46 -21.22 -13.21
CA ASN A 273 27.34 -21.04 -12.04
C ASN A 273 27.04 -19.82 -11.16
N VAL A 274 25.89 -19.17 -11.35
CA VAL A 274 25.38 -18.07 -10.53
C VAL A 274 24.19 -18.50 -9.68
N ASP A 275 24.11 -17.98 -8.46
CA ASP A 275 22.99 -18.24 -7.55
C ASP A 275 21.77 -17.40 -7.91
N ASN A 276 20.61 -17.87 -7.45
CA ASN A 276 19.32 -17.20 -7.56
C ASN A 276 18.78 -16.92 -8.99
N VAL A 277 18.96 -17.80 -9.96
CA VAL A 277 18.32 -17.67 -11.29
C VAL A 277 16.83 -18.01 -11.19
N VAL A 278 15.94 -17.07 -11.52
CA VAL A 278 14.49 -17.32 -11.51
C VAL A 278 14.09 -18.16 -12.73
N PHE A 279 13.51 -19.33 -12.47
CA PHE A 279 13.07 -20.26 -13.52
C PHE A 279 11.58 -20.14 -13.81
N SER A 280 10.75 -20.11 -12.77
CA SER A 280 9.29 -20.14 -12.91
C SER A 280 8.60 -19.54 -11.70
N LYS A 281 7.39 -19.01 -11.92
CA LYS A 281 6.53 -18.47 -10.87
C LYS A 281 5.13 -19.06 -10.98
N PHE A 282 4.50 -19.39 -9.87
CA PHE A 282 3.22 -20.10 -9.84
C PHE A 282 2.24 -19.42 -8.90
N VAL A 283 1.00 -19.23 -9.33
CA VAL A 283 -0.08 -18.68 -8.51
C VAL A 283 -0.85 -19.83 -7.88
N PHE A 284 -0.94 -19.82 -6.57
CA PHE A 284 -1.74 -20.72 -5.75
C PHE A 284 -2.96 -19.94 -5.25
N LYS A 285 -4.15 -20.23 -5.79
CA LYS A 285 -5.41 -19.55 -5.46
C LYS A 285 -6.32 -20.47 -4.66
N ALA A 286 -6.68 -20.06 -3.45
CA ALA A 286 -7.69 -20.77 -2.66
C ALA A 286 -9.10 -20.41 -3.17
N GLY A 287 -10.02 -21.37 -3.13
CA GLY A 287 -11.44 -21.14 -3.40
C GLY A 287 -12.06 -20.18 -2.37
N SER A 288 -13.25 -19.67 -2.66
CA SER A 288 -13.94 -18.67 -1.81
C SER A 288 -14.51 -19.25 -0.49
N SER A 289 -14.61 -20.57 -0.37
CA SER A 289 -15.31 -21.22 0.76
C SER A 289 -14.47 -21.36 2.03
N ALA A 290 -13.16 -21.59 1.92
CA ALA A 290 -12.29 -21.84 3.07
C ALA A 290 -10.83 -21.52 2.74
N ALA A 291 -10.07 -21.15 3.77
CA ALA A 291 -8.62 -21.02 3.64
C ALA A 291 -7.98 -22.40 3.40
N VAL A 292 -6.93 -22.44 2.59
CA VAL A 292 -6.17 -23.66 2.32
C VAL A 292 -4.77 -23.54 2.91
N VAL A 293 -4.36 -24.57 3.66
CA VAL A 293 -3.00 -24.69 4.16
C VAL A 293 -2.23 -25.68 3.29
N VAL A 294 -1.18 -25.19 2.63
CA VAL A 294 -0.27 -26.00 1.80
C VAL A 294 0.89 -26.51 2.66
N ASN A 295 1.01 -27.82 2.78
CA ASN A 295 2.02 -28.49 3.60
C ASN A 295 3.28 -28.86 2.81
N SER A 296 3.13 -29.19 1.52
CA SER A 296 4.29 -29.46 0.67
C SER A 296 4.04 -29.15 -0.80
N VAL A 297 5.12 -28.86 -1.51
CA VAL A 297 5.15 -28.61 -2.96
C VAL A 297 6.24 -29.48 -3.58
N ARG A 298 5.88 -30.23 -4.63
CA ARG A 298 6.81 -31.02 -5.44
C ARG A 298 7.19 -30.24 -6.68
N ILE A 299 8.49 -30.09 -6.88
CA ILE A 299 9.07 -29.50 -8.08
C ILE A 299 9.70 -30.58 -8.94
N ASP A 300 9.32 -30.61 -10.21
CA ASP A 300 9.80 -31.54 -11.22
C ASP A 300 10.53 -30.80 -12.34
N ARG A 301 11.46 -31.51 -12.97
CA ARG A 301 12.16 -31.02 -14.16
C ARG A 301 11.50 -31.52 -15.45
N LYS A 302 11.57 -30.71 -16.50
CA LYS A 302 11.30 -31.09 -17.89
C LYS A 302 12.34 -30.49 -18.84
N GLY A 303 12.24 -30.85 -20.11
CA GLY A 303 13.16 -30.43 -21.16
C GLY A 303 14.14 -31.53 -21.54
N LEU A 304 15.14 -31.17 -22.35
CA LEU A 304 16.18 -32.09 -22.85
C LEU A 304 17.41 -32.14 -21.93
N GLY A 305 17.43 -31.36 -20.84
CA GLY A 305 18.46 -31.38 -19.81
C GLY A 305 18.37 -32.56 -18.85
N SER A 306 19.38 -32.71 -18.00
CA SER A 306 19.51 -33.78 -16.99
C SER A 306 19.33 -33.25 -15.56
N THR A 307 19.19 -34.12 -14.56
CA THR A 307 19.22 -33.71 -13.14
C THR A 307 20.56 -33.06 -12.76
N GLY A 308 21.66 -33.49 -13.40
CA GLY A 308 23.00 -32.95 -13.19
C GLY A 308 23.21 -31.54 -13.74
N ASP A 309 22.26 -31.02 -14.53
CA ASP A 309 22.35 -29.66 -15.05
C ASP A 309 22.11 -28.61 -13.96
N PHE A 310 21.48 -29.00 -12.84
CA PHE A 310 21.14 -28.13 -11.71
C PHE A 310 22.00 -28.43 -10.48
N THR A 311 22.71 -27.43 -9.96
CA THR A 311 23.44 -27.52 -8.69
C THR A 311 22.50 -27.36 -7.50
N SER A 312 21.51 -26.47 -7.64
CA SER A 312 20.56 -26.18 -6.56
C SER A 312 19.21 -25.69 -7.09
N VAL A 313 18.16 -25.96 -6.31
CA VAL A 313 16.80 -25.43 -6.52
C VAL A 313 16.28 -24.95 -5.17
N THR A 314 15.48 -23.88 -5.17
CA THR A 314 14.89 -23.26 -3.98
C THR A 314 13.49 -22.72 -4.31
N LEU A 315 12.57 -22.80 -3.34
CA LEU A 315 11.21 -22.27 -3.43
C LEU A 315 11.06 -21.04 -2.50
N TYR A 316 10.38 -19.99 -2.96
CA TYR A 316 10.15 -18.74 -2.23
C TYR A 316 8.67 -18.30 -2.25
N ASP A 317 8.19 -17.68 -1.16
CA ASP A 317 7.00 -16.81 -1.08
C ASP A 317 7.48 -15.36 -0.85
N GLY A 318 7.37 -14.51 -1.86
CA GLY A 318 8.01 -13.20 -1.86
C GLY A 318 9.52 -13.30 -1.59
N SER A 319 10.00 -12.67 -0.53
CA SER A 319 11.40 -12.75 -0.08
C SER A 319 11.69 -13.95 0.84
N THR A 320 10.67 -14.66 1.31
CA THR A 320 10.77 -15.73 2.31
C THR A 320 11.02 -17.07 1.65
N LYS A 321 12.08 -17.76 2.07
CA LYS A 321 12.44 -19.09 1.58
C LYS A 321 11.52 -20.16 2.20
N LEU A 322 10.86 -20.95 1.37
CA LEU A 322 9.98 -22.05 1.80
C LEU A 322 10.78 -23.35 1.89
N GLY A 323 11.43 -23.56 3.04
CA GLY A 323 12.28 -24.72 3.32
C GLY A 323 13.76 -24.52 2.95
N SER A 324 14.54 -25.60 2.97
CA SER A 324 15.96 -25.56 2.61
C SER A 324 16.18 -25.68 1.10
N THR A 325 17.23 -25.03 0.59
CA THR A 325 17.72 -25.24 -0.79
C THR A 325 18.06 -26.72 -0.99
N LYS A 326 17.60 -27.28 -2.09
CA LYS A 326 17.84 -28.68 -2.47
C LYS A 326 18.98 -28.75 -3.47
N THR A 327 19.88 -29.71 -3.28
CA THR A 327 21.05 -29.96 -4.15
C THR A 327 21.08 -31.37 -4.74
N SER A 328 20.05 -32.18 -4.46
CA SER A 328 19.92 -33.55 -4.93
C SER A 328 18.50 -33.84 -5.40
N TRP A 329 18.40 -34.65 -6.44
CA TRP A 329 17.13 -35.06 -7.06
C TRP A 329 16.78 -36.48 -6.67
N HIS A 330 15.48 -36.79 -6.60
CA HIS A 330 15.03 -38.17 -6.63
C HIS A 330 15.38 -38.82 -7.98
N SER A 331 15.46 -40.16 -8.02
CA SER A 331 15.75 -40.93 -9.25
C SER A 331 14.82 -40.60 -10.40
N ASP A 332 13.59 -40.23 -10.08
CA ASP A 332 12.52 -39.97 -11.04
C ASP A 332 12.49 -38.50 -11.50
N GLY A 333 13.40 -37.65 -11.00
CA GLY A 333 13.59 -36.28 -11.48
C GLY A 333 12.82 -35.18 -10.75
N TYR A 334 12.36 -35.43 -9.51
CA TYR A 334 11.65 -34.45 -8.68
C TYR A 334 12.36 -34.11 -7.36
N MET A 335 11.89 -33.07 -6.68
CA MET A 335 12.26 -32.64 -5.32
C MET A 335 11.02 -32.22 -4.51
N ASP A 336 10.95 -32.63 -3.24
CA ASP A 336 9.85 -32.24 -2.33
C ASP A 336 10.28 -31.15 -1.34
N TYR A 337 9.49 -30.09 -1.26
CA TYR A 337 9.61 -29.00 -0.28
C TYR A 337 8.49 -29.11 0.75
N ASN A 338 8.86 -29.43 1.99
CA ASN A 338 7.94 -29.43 3.13
C ASN A 338 7.95 -28.04 3.78
N ILE A 339 6.76 -27.48 3.98
CA ILE A 339 6.55 -26.15 4.57
C ILE A 339 6.15 -26.34 6.03
N SER A 340 7.10 -26.14 6.94
CA SER A 340 6.85 -26.22 8.38
C SER A 340 5.82 -25.18 8.80
N GLY A 341 4.77 -25.60 9.51
CA GLY A 341 3.62 -24.75 9.88
C GLY A 341 2.58 -24.55 8.77
N GLY A 342 2.88 -24.96 7.53
CA GLY A 342 2.02 -24.83 6.36
C GLY A 342 1.94 -23.39 5.82
N LEU A 343 1.86 -23.25 4.49
CA LEU A 343 1.59 -21.98 3.83
C LEU A 343 0.08 -21.74 3.81
N ASN A 344 -0.39 -20.81 4.65
CA ASN A 344 -1.81 -20.45 4.71
C ASN A 344 -2.17 -19.49 3.55
N ILE A 345 -3.17 -19.87 2.77
CA ILE A 345 -3.75 -19.07 1.70
C ILE A 345 -5.22 -18.81 2.09
N PRO A 346 -5.57 -17.60 2.54
CA PRO A 346 -6.95 -17.25 2.89
C PRO A 346 -7.95 -17.54 1.77
N ALA A 347 -9.21 -17.80 2.12
CA ALA A 347 -10.28 -18.04 1.16
C ALA A 347 -10.38 -16.88 0.14
N GLY A 348 -10.56 -17.21 -1.14
CA GLY A 348 -10.64 -16.25 -2.25
C GLY A 348 -9.31 -15.56 -2.63
N SER A 349 -8.25 -15.73 -1.83
CA SER A 349 -6.96 -15.08 -2.05
C SER A 349 -5.97 -15.94 -2.84
N SER A 350 -4.87 -15.33 -3.28
CA SER A 350 -3.81 -15.99 -4.02
C SER A 350 -2.43 -15.70 -3.44
N LYS A 351 -1.51 -16.66 -3.57
CA LYS A 351 -0.08 -16.52 -3.28
C LYS A 351 0.75 -16.86 -4.52
N GLU A 352 1.74 -16.03 -4.84
CA GLU A 352 2.69 -16.31 -5.93
C GLU A 352 3.98 -16.91 -5.35
N LEU A 353 4.28 -18.15 -5.71
CA LEU A 353 5.53 -18.82 -5.33
C LEU A 353 6.54 -18.76 -6.48
N THR A 354 7.80 -18.50 -6.13
CA THR A 354 8.91 -18.40 -7.09
C THR A 354 9.86 -19.59 -6.95
N VAL A 355 10.12 -20.28 -8.06
CA VAL A 355 11.13 -21.34 -8.17
C VAL A 355 12.40 -20.74 -8.74
N VAL A 356 13.47 -20.89 -7.98
CA VAL A 356 14.78 -20.33 -8.24
C VAL A 356 15.80 -21.46 -8.28
N ALA A 357 16.75 -21.44 -9.22
CA ALA A 357 17.74 -22.50 -9.37
C ALA A 357 19.12 -21.98 -9.76
N LYS A 358 20.12 -22.86 -9.69
CA LYS A 358 21.48 -22.65 -10.20
C LYS A 358 21.79 -23.73 -11.21
N LEU A 359 22.13 -23.32 -12.44
CA LEU A 359 22.60 -24.24 -13.49
C LEU A 359 24.12 -24.40 -13.43
N ASP A 360 24.60 -25.58 -13.80
CA ASP A 360 26.03 -25.90 -13.96
C ASP A 360 26.40 -26.17 -15.42
N THR A 361 25.44 -26.64 -16.23
CA THR A 361 25.71 -27.10 -17.61
C THR A 361 25.16 -26.13 -18.65
N ALA A 362 26.02 -25.68 -19.57
CA ALA A 362 25.64 -24.85 -20.71
C ALA A 362 25.03 -25.65 -21.87
N GLY A 363 24.21 -25.00 -22.70
CA GLY A 363 23.66 -25.54 -23.95
C GLY A 363 22.60 -26.62 -23.79
N LYS A 364 22.02 -26.77 -22.58
CA LYS A 364 20.94 -27.71 -22.28
C LYS A 364 19.62 -26.99 -22.02
N TYR A 365 18.52 -27.62 -22.42
CA TYR A 365 17.17 -27.08 -22.37
C TYR A 365 16.45 -27.57 -21.11
N ASN A 366 16.23 -26.67 -20.16
CA ASN A 366 15.79 -26.99 -18.81
C ASN A 366 14.48 -26.25 -18.46
N LYS A 367 13.53 -26.95 -17.84
CA LYS A 367 12.25 -26.41 -17.32
C LYS A 367 12.02 -26.90 -15.89
N LEU A 368 11.47 -26.04 -15.04
CA LEU A 368 11.01 -26.41 -13.69
C LEU A 368 9.52 -26.14 -13.55
N GLY A 369 8.80 -27.09 -12.96
CA GLY A 369 7.35 -27.05 -12.78
C GLY A 369 6.90 -27.59 -11.44
N VAL A 370 5.68 -27.25 -11.05
CA VAL A 370 5.00 -27.84 -9.89
C VAL A 370 4.14 -29.00 -10.40
N THR A 371 4.34 -30.20 -9.87
CA THR A 371 3.62 -31.40 -10.29
C THR A 371 2.70 -31.96 -9.21
N GLN A 372 2.98 -31.66 -7.94
CA GLN A 372 2.17 -32.11 -6.82
C GLN A 372 2.19 -31.07 -5.69
N VAL A 373 1.06 -30.91 -5.02
CA VAL A 373 0.91 -30.07 -3.84
C VAL A 373 0.11 -30.86 -2.81
N THR A 374 0.59 -30.90 -1.57
CA THR A 374 -0.12 -31.55 -0.46
C THR A 374 -0.71 -30.48 0.45
N THR A 375 -2.00 -30.60 0.76
CA THR A 375 -2.75 -29.69 1.64
C THR A 375 -3.25 -30.44 2.88
N ASN A 376 -3.90 -29.73 3.81
CA ASN A 376 -4.58 -30.36 4.95
C ASN A 376 -6.01 -30.87 4.59
N GLY A 377 -6.09 -31.76 3.60
CA GLY A 377 -7.35 -32.42 3.18
C GLY A 377 -8.13 -31.73 2.06
N SER A 378 -7.61 -30.61 1.54
CA SER A 378 -8.20 -29.86 0.43
C SER A 378 -7.81 -30.41 -0.95
N SER A 379 -8.78 -30.52 -1.85
CA SER A 379 -8.54 -30.94 -3.24
C SER A 379 -7.70 -29.88 -4.00
N VAL A 380 -6.73 -30.33 -4.82
CA VAL A 380 -5.86 -29.45 -5.62
C VAL A 380 -6.09 -29.67 -7.11
N THR A 381 -6.16 -28.58 -7.89
CA THR A 381 -6.35 -28.58 -9.35
C THR A 381 -5.30 -27.72 -10.07
N GLY A 382 -5.16 -27.89 -11.39
CA GLY A 382 -4.21 -27.10 -12.22
C GLY A 382 -2.78 -27.64 -12.29
N LEU A 383 -2.56 -28.85 -11.78
CA LEU A 383 -1.28 -29.56 -11.85
C LEU A 383 -1.31 -30.69 -12.90
N PRO A 384 -0.17 -31.01 -13.56
CA PRO A 384 1.12 -30.34 -13.43
C PRO A 384 1.21 -29.04 -14.25
N VAL A 385 1.97 -28.07 -13.76
CA VAL A 385 2.21 -26.79 -14.43
C VAL A 385 3.70 -26.49 -14.49
N TYR A 386 4.19 -26.07 -15.66
CA TYR A 386 5.62 -25.82 -15.91
C TYR A 386 5.83 -24.40 -16.42
N GLY A 387 6.96 -23.80 -16.04
CA GLY A 387 7.40 -22.55 -16.64
C GLY A 387 8.08 -22.72 -18.01
N SER A 388 8.59 -21.60 -18.51
CA SER A 388 9.28 -21.49 -19.78
C SER A 388 10.61 -22.26 -19.81
N GLU A 389 11.07 -22.61 -21.02
CA GLU A 389 12.38 -23.25 -21.20
C GLU A 389 13.53 -22.28 -21.01
N LYS A 390 14.58 -22.70 -20.30
CA LYS A 390 15.80 -21.94 -20.11
C LYS A 390 17.01 -22.70 -20.65
N VAL A 391 17.94 -21.98 -21.25
CA VAL A 391 19.21 -22.52 -21.76
C VAL A 391 20.38 -21.90 -21.02
N GLY A 392 21.22 -22.72 -20.40
CA GLY A 392 22.44 -22.26 -19.73
C GLY A 392 23.48 -21.74 -20.73
N VAL A 393 24.11 -20.61 -20.43
CA VAL A 393 25.24 -20.06 -21.19
C VAL A 393 26.41 -19.78 -20.25
N ASP A 394 27.61 -20.17 -20.67
CA ASP A 394 28.85 -19.94 -19.94
C ASP A 394 29.45 -18.58 -20.33
N VAL A 395 29.36 -17.62 -19.40
CA VAL A 395 29.94 -16.28 -19.52
C VAL A 395 30.63 -15.91 -18.21
N GLY A 396 31.72 -15.16 -18.29
CA GLY A 396 32.42 -14.67 -17.09
C GLY A 396 31.62 -13.57 -16.40
N VAL A 397 31.23 -13.81 -15.14
CA VAL A 397 30.61 -12.84 -14.24
C VAL A 397 31.57 -12.46 -13.11
N GLY A 398 31.38 -11.30 -12.50
CA GLY A 398 32.14 -10.89 -11.32
C GLY A 398 31.84 -11.72 -10.06
N THR A 399 32.69 -11.57 -9.06
CA THR A 399 32.58 -12.17 -7.72
C THR A 399 32.32 -11.09 -6.67
N VAL A 400 31.48 -11.42 -5.69
CA VAL A 400 31.36 -10.67 -4.42
C VAL A 400 31.80 -11.57 -3.26
N SER A 401 32.71 -11.08 -2.42
CA SER A 401 33.02 -11.73 -1.15
C SER A 401 32.27 -11.07 -0.02
N VAL A 402 31.60 -11.86 0.81
CA VAL A 402 31.00 -11.42 2.07
C VAL A 402 31.86 -11.90 3.23
N THR A 403 32.36 -10.95 4.00
CA THR A 403 33.26 -11.22 5.13
C THR A 403 32.77 -10.47 6.37
N ARG A 404 33.13 -10.95 7.55
CA ARG A 404 32.88 -10.20 8.79
C ARG A 404 33.63 -8.86 8.81
N ALA A 405 33.07 -7.87 9.51
CA ALA A 405 33.70 -6.59 9.79
C ALA A 405 33.54 -6.26 11.29
N GLY A 406 34.45 -5.49 11.87
CA GLY A 406 34.53 -5.30 13.34
C GLY A 406 35.55 -6.24 13.99
N VAL A 407 36.04 -5.90 15.19
CA VAL A 407 37.22 -6.58 15.78
C VAL A 407 37.08 -6.98 17.25
N ALA A 408 35.93 -6.82 17.90
CA ALA A 408 35.75 -7.25 19.29
C ALA A 408 34.34 -7.73 19.60
N SER A 409 34.25 -8.82 20.37
CA SER A 409 33.03 -9.22 21.05
C SER A 409 32.56 -8.08 21.96
N GLN A 410 31.25 -7.91 22.06
CA GLN A 410 30.63 -6.80 22.76
C GLN A 410 29.50 -7.30 23.65
N ILE A 411 29.23 -6.56 24.73
CA ILE A 411 28.07 -6.77 25.58
C ILE A 411 27.08 -5.64 25.30
N LYS A 412 25.82 -5.98 25.06
CA LYS A 412 24.70 -5.03 24.95
C LYS A 412 23.66 -5.40 25.98
N ASN A 413 23.31 -4.45 26.83
CA ASN A 413 22.39 -4.73 27.94
C ASN A 413 20.94 -4.70 27.47
N VAL A 414 20.09 -5.51 28.11
CA VAL A 414 18.63 -5.44 27.94
C VAL A 414 18.14 -4.01 28.20
N GLY A 415 17.24 -3.52 27.35
CA GLY A 415 16.70 -2.16 27.39
C GLY A 415 17.52 -1.13 26.58
N THR A 416 18.61 -1.53 25.92
CA THR A 416 19.33 -0.64 24.99
C THR A 416 18.68 -0.64 23.62
N ASN A 417 18.46 0.56 23.08
CA ASN A 417 17.92 0.76 21.73
C ASN A 417 19.01 1.23 20.77
N ASP A 418 18.78 1.00 19.47
CA ASP A 418 19.64 1.46 18.36
C ASP A 418 21.12 1.05 18.49
N VAL A 419 21.39 -0.15 19.03
CA VAL A 419 22.76 -0.66 19.19
C VAL A 419 23.22 -1.45 17.97
N THR A 420 24.50 -1.32 17.59
CA THR A 420 25.08 -2.18 16.55
C THR A 420 25.22 -3.61 17.07
N LEU A 421 24.53 -4.56 16.45
CA LEU A 421 24.53 -5.99 16.79
C LEU A 421 25.50 -6.81 15.94
N ALA A 422 25.69 -6.44 14.67
CA ALA A 422 26.64 -7.10 13.78
C ALA A 422 27.16 -6.15 12.69
N GLN A 423 28.31 -6.47 12.11
CA GLN A 423 28.85 -5.78 10.94
C GLN A 423 29.43 -6.78 9.95
N PHE A 424 29.22 -6.53 8.66
CA PHE A 424 29.78 -7.33 7.58
C PHE A 424 30.19 -6.43 6.41
N LYS A 425 31.07 -6.95 5.55
CA LYS A 425 31.62 -6.26 4.41
C LYS A 425 31.32 -7.04 3.14
N LEU A 426 30.84 -6.34 2.12
CA LEU A 426 30.73 -6.86 0.75
C LEU A 426 31.87 -6.26 -0.08
N ALA A 427 32.69 -7.10 -0.71
CA ALA A 427 33.75 -6.66 -1.62
C ALA A 427 33.52 -7.22 -3.02
N VAL A 428 33.38 -6.33 -4.00
CA VAL A 428 33.20 -6.68 -5.41
C VAL A 428 34.57 -6.68 -6.08
N ASP A 429 34.83 -7.71 -6.89
CA ASP A 429 36.09 -7.87 -7.60
C ASP A 429 36.28 -6.85 -8.75
N SER A 430 37.29 -7.07 -9.59
CA SER A 430 37.65 -6.14 -10.67
C SER A 430 36.87 -6.31 -11.97
N VAL A 431 35.92 -7.26 -12.04
CA VAL A 431 35.24 -7.62 -13.30
C VAL A 431 34.18 -6.58 -13.66
N GLU A 432 33.22 -6.31 -12.78
CA GLU A 432 32.07 -5.45 -13.07
C GLU A 432 31.51 -4.74 -11.83
N ASP A 433 30.80 -3.64 -12.06
CA ASP A 433 30.05 -2.97 -11.00
C ASP A 433 28.82 -3.80 -10.61
N ALA A 434 28.35 -3.64 -9.37
CA ALA A 434 27.23 -4.41 -8.85
C ALA A 434 26.20 -3.56 -8.11
N THR A 435 25.04 -4.15 -7.86
CA THR A 435 23.96 -3.59 -7.02
C THR A 435 23.51 -4.63 -6.00
N PHE A 436 23.56 -4.26 -4.72
CA PHE A 436 23.12 -5.06 -3.58
C PHE A 436 21.65 -4.76 -3.26
N SER A 437 20.78 -5.78 -3.25
CA SER A 437 19.33 -5.63 -3.08
C SER A 437 18.76 -6.38 -1.88
N LYS A 438 19.35 -7.51 -1.49
CA LYS A 438 18.81 -8.35 -0.40
C LYS A 438 19.89 -9.13 0.33
N VAL A 439 19.75 -9.24 1.64
CA VAL A 439 20.51 -10.19 2.47
C VAL A 439 19.61 -10.83 3.53
N THR A 440 19.73 -12.15 3.68
CA THR A 440 19.20 -12.89 4.82
C THR A 440 20.36 -13.39 5.67
N LEU A 441 20.37 -13.04 6.95
CA LEU A 441 21.38 -13.49 7.91
C LEU A 441 20.72 -14.40 8.94
N LYS A 442 21.45 -15.39 9.43
CA LYS A 442 21.00 -16.32 10.47
C LYS A 442 21.82 -16.11 11.74
N ASN A 443 21.15 -15.92 12.88
CA ASN A 443 21.78 -15.98 14.19
C ASN A 443 22.24 -17.41 14.48
N LYS A 444 23.54 -17.61 14.66
CA LYS A 444 24.14 -18.94 14.86
C LYS A 444 25.28 -18.84 15.86
N ALA A 445 25.04 -18.29 17.04
CA ALA A 445 26.02 -18.28 18.12
C ALA A 445 26.48 -19.71 18.49
N THR A 446 27.73 -19.85 18.93
CA THR A 446 28.32 -21.14 19.29
C THR A 446 27.80 -21.72 20.61
N THR A 447 27.23 -20.88 21.47
CA THR A 447 26.78 -21.21 22.83
C THR A 447 25.25 -21.22 22.92
N SER A 448 24.64 -20.05 23.02
CA SER A 448 23.20 -19.83 23.19
C SER A 448 22.72 -18.74 22.24
N ASN A 449 21.90 -19.09 21.26
CA ASN A 449 21.24 -18.10 20.41
C ASN A 449 20.28 -17.25 21.23
N ALA A 450 20.30 -15.94 21.01
CA ALA A 450 19.18 -15.07 21.34
C ALA A 450 17.93 -15.54 20.60
N SER A 451 16.81 -15.59 21.31
CA SER A 451 15.50 -15.92 20.76
C SER A 451 15.01 -14.82 19.82
N ASP A 452 14.06 -15.15 18.93
CA ASP A 452 13.50 -14.23 17.93
C ASP A 452 13.03 -12.87 18.49
N ASN A 453 12.54 -12.85 19.74
CA ASN A 453 12.03 -11.64 20.39
C ASN A 453 13.03 -10.97 21.36
N ASP A 454 14.21 -11.54 21.55
CA ASP A 454 15.23 -10.98 22.45
C ASP A 454 15.87 -9.73 21.83
N VAL A 455 15.87 -9.65 20.48
CA VAL A 455 16.22 -8.45 19.71
C VAL A 455 15.07 -8.04 18.80
N THR A 456 14.78 -6.74 18.76
CA THR A 456 13.65 -6.18 17.98
C THR A 456 14.08 -4.96 17.17
N ASN A 457 13.19 -4.43 16.33
CA ASN A 457 13.43 -3.24 15.52
C ASN A 457 14.77 -3.28 14.75
N LEU A 458 15.01 -4.36 14.00
CA LEU A 458 16.29 -4.54 13.32
C LEU A 458 16.34 -3.76 12.01
N TYR A 459 17.43 -3.03 11.80
CA TYR A 459 17.69 -2.17 10.65
C TYR A 459 19.06 -2.48 10.03
N LEU A 460 19.17 -2.26 8.73
CA LEU A 460 20.44 -2.32 8.01
C LEU A 460 20.94 -0.91 7.69
N TYR A 461 22.18 -0.61 8.02
CA TYR A 461 22.82 0.69 7.81
C TYR A 461 24.10 0.59 6.97
N LYS A 462 24.39 1.66 6.22
CA LYS A 462 25.71 1.96 5.65
C LYS A 462 26.21 3.30 6.19
N GLY A 463 27.23 3.26 7.05
CA GLY A 463 27.65 4.45 7.80
C GLY A 463 26.52 4.90 8.75
N VAL A 464 25.98 6.11 8.52
CA VAL A 464 24.81 6.67 9.24
C VAL A 464 23.50 6.55 8.45
N THR A 465 23.55 6.08 7.20
CA THR A 465 22.37 5.99 6.32
C THR A 465 21.66 4.67 6.54
N LYS A 466 20.37 4.73 6.90
CA LYS A 466 19.49 3.56 6.98
C LYS A 466 19.14 3.08 5.57
N LEU A 467 19.32 1.79 5.30
CA LEU A 467 19.04 1.16 4.00
C LEU A 467 17.78 0.29 4.01
N ALA A 468 17.48 -0.38 5.12
CA ALA A 468 16.30 -1.24 5.26
C ALA A 468 15.86 -1.41 6.73
N GLY A 469 14.63 -1.87 6.94
CA GLY A 469 14.01 -2.14 8.24
C GLY A 469 12.92 -1.13 8.64
N PRO A 470 12.18 -1.39 9.75
CA PRO A 470 12.46 -2.45 10.73
C PRO A 470 12.09 -3.84 10.22
N VAL A 471 12.85 -4.85 10.63
CA VAL A 471 12.51 -6.27 10.44
C VAL A 471 12.57 -7.00 11.78
N SER A 472 11.86 -8.13 11.87
CA SER A 472 11.92 -9.03 13.02
C SER A 472 12.74 -10.26 12.71
N MET A 473 13.35 -10.85 13.74
CA MET A 473 13.97 -12.16 13.63
C MET A 473 12.87 -13.24 13.65
N VAL A 474 12.96 -14.21 12.74
CA VAL A 474 12.01 -15.32 12.63
C VAL A 474 12.78 -16.61 12.35
N ASN A 475 12.67 -17.60 13.23
CA ASN A 475 13.46 -18.84 13.23
C ASN A 475 14.97 -18.56 13.12
N ASP A 476 15.49 -17.67 13.99
CA ASP A 476 16.86 -17.18 14.00
C ASP A 476 17.28 -16.42 12.73
N LYS A 477 16.37 -16.06 11.82
CA LYS A 477 16.72 -15.38 10.55
C LYS A 477 16.17 -13.98 10.48
N ILE A 478 16.98 -13.08 9.93
CA ILE A 478 16.61 -11.70 9.60
C ILE A 478 16.78 -11.51 8.10
N THR A 479 15.81 -10.87 7.43
CA THR A 479 15.87 -10.63 5.98
C THR A 479 15.68 -9.17 5.69
N PHE A 480 16.70 -8.53 5.12
CA PHE A 480 16.63 -7.16 4.64
C PHE A 480 16.44 -7.15 3.14
N VAL A 481 15.35 -6.54 2.67
CA VAL A 481 15.11 -6.17 1.28
C VAL A 481 15.23 -4.65 1.21
N LEU A 482 16.04 -4.14 0.30
CA LEU A 482 16.24 -2.69 0.14
C LEU A 482 15.19 -2.13 -0.83
N ASP A 483 14.56 -1.01 -0.46
CA ASP A 483 13.62 -0.29 -1.35
C ASP A 483 14.31 0.24 -2.62
N SER A 484 15.62 0.54 -2.49
CA SER A 484 16.49 0.94 -3.60
C SER A 484 17.81 0.20 -3.50
N ALA A 485 18.19 -0.49 -4.58
CA ALA A 485 19.40 -1.28 -4.61
C ALA A 485 20.65 -0.41 -4.42
N PHE A 486 21.56 -0.87 -3.57
CA PHE A 486 22.77 -0.14 -3.21
C PHE A 486 23.91 -0.44 -4.20
N ALA A 487 24.43 0.58 -4.89
CA ALA A 487 25.50 0.41 -5.86
C ALA A 487 26.87 0.17 -5.19
N ILE A 488 27.62 -0.82 -5.69
CA ILE A 488 29.00 -1.11 -5.30
C ILE A 488 29.84 -1.15 -6.57
N ASN A 489 30.77 -0.21 -6.72
CA ASN A 489 31.65 -0.18 -7.89
C ASN A 489 32.69 -1.31 -7.83
N LYS A 490 33.15 -1.77 -8.99
CA LYS A 490 34.19 -2.78 -9.09
C LYS A 490 35.45 -2.39 -8.31
N SER A 491 36.12 -3.38 -7.73
CA SER A 491 37.30 -3.22 -6.87
C SER A 491 37.07 -2.38 -5.62
N LYS A 492 35.80 -2.22 -5.19
CA LYS A 492 35.45 -1.56 -3.92
C LYS A 492 34.88 -2.56 -2.93
N ASN A 493 34.95 -2.15 -1.67
CA ASN A 493 34.32 -2.85 -0.58
C ASN A 493 33.52 -1.86 0.27
N GLU A 494 32.39 -2.32 0.78
CA GLU A 494 31.43 -1.52 1.53
C GLU A 494 31.06 -2.29 2.81
N THR A 495 31.06 -1.58 3.94
CA THR A 495 30.74 -2.14 5.26
C THR A 495 29.33 -1.75 5.66
N PHE A 496 28.57 -2.74 6.09
CA PHE A 496 27.19 -2.61 6.53
C PHE A 496 27.07 -2.98 8.02
N LYS A 497 26.10 -2.39 8.70
CA LYS A 497 25.81 -2.62 10.12
C LYS A 497 24.37 -3.08 10.30
N VAL A 498 24.18 -4.10 11.12
CA VAL A 498 22.87 -4.46 11.66
C VAL A 498 22.71 -3.74 13.00
N VAL A 499 21.67 -2.92 13.10
CA VAL A 499 21.35 -2.11 14.28
C VAL A 499 19.98 -2.52 14.77
N GLY A 500 19.77 -2.60 16.09
CA GLY A 500 18.43 -2.84 16.64
C GLY A 500 18.40 -2.70 18.15
N ASP A 501 17.28 -3.10 18.73
CA ASP A 501 16.99 -2.95 20.15
C ASP A 501 17.14 -4.29 20.86
N VAL A 502 17.69 -4.27 22.08
CA VAL A 502 17.84 -5.44 22.94
C VAL A 502 16.69 -5.45 23.95
N ALA A 503 15.72 -6.33 23.74
CA ALA A 503 14.48 -6.37 24.52
C ALA A 503 14.52 -7.38 25.68
N ALA A 504 15.22 -8.51 25.52
CA ALA A 504 15.31 -9.58 26.51
C ALA A 504 16.51 -10.49 26.20
N GLY A 505 16.59 -11.67 26.83
CA GLY A 505 17.56 -12.71 26.47
C GLY A 505 18.93 -12.61 27.16
N VAL A 506 18.98 -12.22 28.44
CA VAL A 506 20.23 -12.17 29.23
C VAL A 506 21.04 -13.48 29.06
N ASP A 507 22.36 -13.33 28.88
CA ASP A 507 23.34 -14.39 28.63
C ASP A 507 23.19 -15.14 27.29
N SER A 508 22.30 -14.69 26.41
CA SER A 508 22.20 -15.17 25.03
C SER A 508 23.07 -14.33 24.07
N HIS A 509 23.25 -14.82 22.85
CA HIS A 509 24.18 -14.26 21.89
C HIS A 509 23.53 -13.99 20.53
N VAL A 510 23.97 -12.90 19.91
CA VAL A 510 23.66 -12.54 18.52
C VAL A 510 24.94 -12.61 17.70
N ASP A 511 25.04 -13.63 16.85
CA ASP A 511 26.12 -13.85 15.89
C ASP A 511 25.52 -14.13 14.50
N PHE A 512 25.32 -13.07 13.72
CA PHE A 512 24.71 -13.14 12.40
C PHE A 512 25.70 -13.63 11.33
N ALA A 513 25.40 -14.79 10.75
CA ALA A 513 26.15 -15.41 9.67
C ALA A 513 25.32 -15.49 8.38
N LEU A 514 25.99 -15.55 7.22
CA LEU A 514 25.33 -15.92 5.97
C LEU A 514 25.23 -17.46 5.90
N ASP A 515 24.01 -18.00 5.98
CA ASP A 515 23.76 -19.44 6.07
C ASP A 515 23.98 -20.17 4.73
N ALA A 516 23.60 -19.54 3.61
CA ALA A 516 23.81 -20.03 2.25
C ALA A 516 24.11 -18.89 1.28
N THR A 517 24.82 -19.16 0.17
CA THR A 517 25.09 -18.13 -0.85
C THR A 517 23.80 -17.61 -1.50
N THR A 518 22.76 -18.43 -1.59
CA THR A 518 21.42 -18.02 -2.06
C THR A 518 20.77 -16.92 -1.21
N ASP A 519 21.25 -16.73 0.02
CA ASP A 519 20.66 -15.79 0.97
C ASP A 519 21.21 -14.36 0.77
N LEU A 520 22.09 -14.14 -0.20
CA LEU A 520 22.61 -12.84 -0.61
C LEU A 520 22.31 -12.57 -2.09
N GLU A 521 21.86 -11.35 -2.39
CA GLU A 521 21.53 -10.91 -3.75
C GLU A 521 22.34 -9.66 -4.11
N VAL A 522 23.28 -9.84 -5.03
CA VAL A 522 24.19 -8.82 -5.54
C VAL A 522 24.31 -9.01 -7.04
N ILE A 523 23.66 -8.13 -7.80
CA ILE A 523 23.51 -8.24 -9.25
C ILE A 523 24.62 -7.45 -9.96
N GLY A 524 25.35 -8.09 -10.86
CA GLY A 524 26.31 -7.47 -11.75
C GLY A 524 25.65 -6.68 -12.88
N LYS A 525 26.19 -5.51 -13.21
CA LYS A 525 25.62 -4.61 -14.23
C LYS A 525 25.86 -5.05 -15.67
N THR A 526 26.72 -6.05 -15.93
CA THR A 526 27.05 -6.47 -17.31
C THR A 526 25.92 -7.28 -17.93
N TYR A 527 25.40 -8.27 -17.19
CA TYR A 527 24.38 -9.19 -17.68
C TYR A 527 23.09 -9.17 -16.86
N GLY A 528 23.02 -8.36 -15.80
CA GLY A 528 21.84 -8.30 -14.92
C GLY A 528 21.60 -9.59 -14.14
N THR A 529 22.67 -10.33 -13.83
CA THR A 529 22.63 -11.59 -13.06
C THR A 529 23.40 -11.45 -11.75
N ASN A 530 23.14 -12.33 -10.77
CA ASN A 530 23.96 -12.35 -9.56
C ASN A 530 25.43 -12.60 -9.85
N LEU A 531 26.27 -11.91 -9.10
CA LEU A 531 27.68 -12.23 -8.99
C LEU A 531 27.88 -13.58 -8.30
N THR A 532 29.01 -14.24 -8.56
CA THR A 532 29.42 -15.41 -7.77
C THR A 532 29.72 -14.98 -6.33
N ILE A 533 29.24 -15.73 -5.34
CA ILE A 533 29.38 -15.34 -3.93
C ILE A 533 30.46 -16.19 -3.27
N THR A 534 31.46 -15.53 -2.68
CA THR A 534 32.41 -16.14 -1.75
C THR A 534 31.98 -15.82 -0.33
N ASN A 535 31.50 -16.83 0.41
CA ASN A 535 31.02 -16.65 1.78
C ASN A 535 32.08 -17.02 2.81
N THR A 536 32.57 -16.02 3.56
CA THR A 536 33.38 -16.22 4.78
C THR A 536 32.77 -15.48 5.97
N LEU A 537 31.46 -15.22 5.93
CA LEU A 537 30.68 -14.71 7.04
C LEU A 537 30.08 -15.92 7.78
N ALA A 538 30.97 -16.72 8.37
CA ALA A 538 30.62 -17.93 9.12
C ALA A 538 30.84 -17.73 10.63
N VAL A 539 30.17 -18.58 11.40
CA VAL A 539 30.26 -18.64 12.86
C VAL A 539 31.65 -19.09 13.30
N GLY A 540 32.20 -18.45 14.33
CA GLY A 540 33.43 -18.93 14.99
C GLY A 540 34.74 -18.66 14.25
N ASP A 541 34.73 -17.92 13.13
CA ASP A 541 35.95 -17.45 12.47
C ASP A 541 36.69 -16.40 13.35
N ALA A 542 38.02 -16.26 13.22
CA ALA A 542 38.78 -15.27 14.00
C ALA A 542 38.32 -13.81 13.72
N GLY A 543 38.25 -12.94 14.76
CA GLY A 543 37.92 -11.50 14.66
C GLY A 543 36.45 -11.09 14.99
N THR A 544 35.84 -11.69 16.01
CA THR A 544 34.37 -11.72 16.26
C THR A 544 33.76 -10.38 16.64
N THR A 545 32.56 -10.10 16.12
CA THR A 545 31.59 -9.20 16.75
C THR A 545 30.44 -10.07 17.25
N ASP A 546 30.76 -10.96 18.20
CA ASP A 546 29.74 -11.70 18.94
C ASP A 546 29.13 -10.72 19.94
N THR A 547 27.80 -10.56 19.88
CA THR A 547 27.08 -9.68 20.81
C THR A 547 26.43 -10.53 21.88
N THR A 548 27.01 -10.50 23.08
CA THR A 548 26.37 -11.05 24.27
C THR A 548 25.33 -10.09 24.78
N ILE A 549 24.13 -10.59 25.06
CA ILE A 549 23.09 -9.83 25.73
C ILE A 549 23.38 -9.86 27.23
N GLY A 550 23.72 -8.71 27.79
CA GLY A 550 23.94 -8.54 29.22
C GLY A 550 22.63 -8.26 29.97
N GLY A 551 22.50 -8.75 31.19
CA GLY A 551 21.52 -8.23 32.14
C GLY A 551 22.05 -6.97 32.80
N ALA A 552 21.19 -5.98 33.03
CA ALA A 552 21.52 -4.86 33.91
C ALA A 552 21.04 -5.14 35.34
N GLU A 553 21.79 -4.65 36.32
CA GLU A 553 21.33 -4.65 37.72
C GLU A 553 20.21 -3.62 37.88
N LEU A 554 20.38 -2.42 37.31
CA LEU A 554 19.33 -1.40 37.19
C LEU A 554 19.04 -1.09 35.72
N ASN A 555 17.80 -1.33 35.32
CA ASN A 555 17.30 -0.92 34.01
C ASN A 555 16.68 0.47 34.11
N VAL A 556 17.08 1.34 33.19
CA VAL A 556 16.61 2.72 33.06
C VAL A 556 16.12 2.92 31.62
N SER A 557 14.94 3.48 31.46
CA SER A 557 14.43 3.95 30.16
C SER A 557 13.61 5.22 30.32
N LEU A 558 13.60 6.08 29.30
CA LEU A 558 12.82 7.31 29.28
C LEU A 558 12.03 7.36 27.97
N SER A 559 10.72 7.52 28.08
CA SER A 559 9.80 7.63 26.93
C SER A 559 9.12 9.00 26.92
N GLY A 560 8.79 9.52 25.74
CA GLY A 560 8.14 10.82 25.61
C GLY A 560 7.79 11.13 24.16
N VAL A 561 7.01 12.19 23.96
CA VAL A 561 6.65 12.73 22.65
C VAL A 561 7.26 14.12 22.50
N ALA A 562 7.70 14.46 21.29
CA ALA A 562 8.05 15.85 21.01
C ALA A 562 6.75 16.67 21.00
N LEU A 563 6.78 17.84 21.63
CA LEU A 563 5.61 18.68 21.83
C LEU A 563 5.98 20.14 21.63
N ASP A 564 5.14 20.87 20.93
CA ASP A 564 5.17 22.33 20.95
C ASP A 564 4.14 22.79 21.99
N THR A 565 4.56 23.66 22.91
CA THR A 565 3.75 24.16 24.03
C THR A 565 3.88 25.67 24.16
N LEU A 566 2.91 26.28 24.84
CA LEU A 566 2.98 27.66 25.31
C LEU A 566 3.91 27.78 26.51
N ASP A 567 4.30 29.02 26.80
CA ASP A 567 4.82 29.39 28.11
C ASP A 567 3.68 29.41 29.16
N ASP A 568 4.02 29.64 30.43
CA ASP A 568 3.07 29.66 31.55
C ASP A 568 2.22 28.38 31.67
N LYS A 569 2.85 27.21 31.54
CA LYS A 569 2.18 25.91 31.61
C LYS A 569 2.59 25.14 32.86
N GLU A 570 1.62 24.96 33.76
CA GLU A 570 1.80 24.14 34.95
C GLU A 570 1.80 22.63 34.63
N ASN A 571 2.59 21.86 35.38
CA ASN A 571 2.63 20.39 35.37
C ASN A 571 2.82 19.78 33.96
N LEU A 572 3.61 20.42 33.11
CA LEU A 572 3.90 19.91 31.77
C LEU A 572 4.72 18.63 31.86
N SER A 573 4.30 17.56 31.19
CA SER A 573 5.05 16.30 31.19
C SER A 573 6.23 16.32 30.22
N PHE A 574 7.42 16.04 30.74
CA PHE A 574 8.67 15.88 29.99
C PHE A 574 8.94 14.44 29.54
N GLY A 575 8.10 13.50 29.96
CA GLY A 575 8.20 12.08 29.62
C GLY A 575 7.91 11.16 30.80
N VAL A 576 8.05 9.86 30.56
CA VAL A 576 7.89 8.79 31.57
C VAL A 576 9.21 8.06 31.74
N LEU A 577 9.82 8.23 32.91
CA LEU A 577 10.98 7.47 33.38
C LEU A 577 10.52 6.11 33.87
N THR A 578 11.11 5.04 33.37
CA THR A 578 10.82 3.66 33.78
C THR A 578 12.07 3.03 34.37
N LEU A 579 11.94 2.49 35.57
CA LEU A 579 13.01 1.86 36.34
C LEU A 579 12.62 0.42 36.71
N SER A 580 13.57 -0.50 36.59
CA SER A 580 13.38 -1.87 37.10
C SER A 580 14.68 -2.50 37.58
N ALA A 581 14.60 -3.20 38.70
CA ALA A 581 15.68 -4.02 39.22
C ALA A 581 15.81 -5.33 38.44
N GLY A 582 17.04 -5.78 38.24
CA GLY A 582 17.38 -7.07 37.64
C GLY A 582 17.07 -8.24 38.58
N ALA A 583 18.10 -9.03 38.92
CA ALA A 583 17.95 -10.26 39.70
C ALA A 583 17.81 -10.04 41.22
N THR A 584 18.15 -8.86 41.72
CA THR A 584 18.16 -8.51 43.15
C THR A 584 17.42 -7.20 43.38
N ASP A 585 16.72 -7.09 44.50
CA ASP A 585 16.09 -5.83 44.91
C ASP A 585 17.13 -4.72 44.98
N LEU A 586 16.74 -3.52 44.57
CA LEU A 586 17.60 -2.35 44.56
C LEU A 586 17.01 -1.23 45.40
N LYS A 587 17.89 -0.38 45.92
CA LYS A 587 17.54 0.90 46.49
C LYS A 587 18.33 2.00 45.78
N ILE A 588 17.63 2.98 45.23
CA ILE A 588 18.22 4.22 44.72
C ILE A 588 18.16 5.25 45.83
N THR A 589 19.29 5.86 46.18
CA THR A 589 19.37 6.87 47.24
C THR A 589 19.44 8.29 46.69
N ASP A 590 20.03 8.45 45.51
CA ASP A 590 20.23 9.75 44.89
C ASP A 590 20.07 9.61 43.37
N MET A 591 19.32 10.54 42.78
CA MET A 591 19.16 10.63 41.33
C MET A 591 19.11 12.09 40.91
N ASN A 592 19.96 12.49 39.96
CA ASN A 592 19.88 13.81 39.37
C ASN A 592 19.42 13.74 37.91
N LEU A 593 18.41 14.52 37.58
CA LEU A 593 17.91 14.73 36.23
C LEU A 593 18.39 16.10 35.73
N ILE A 594 18.93 16.14 34.51
CA ILE A 594 19.39 17.39 33.90
C ILE A 594 18.31 17.86 32.93
N ILE A 595 17.85 19.10 33.08
CA ILE A 595 16.99 19.75 32.11
C ILE A 595 17.89 20.63 31.24
N ALA A 596 18.04 20.27 29.97
CA ALA A 596 18.85 21.02 29.02
C ALA A 596 17.96 21.99 28.25
N GLU A 597 18.43 23.23 28.16
CA GLU A 597 17.65 24.35 27.63
C GLU A 597 18.43 25.04 26.52
N THR A 598 17.84 25.08 25.33
CA THR A 598 18.51 25.61 24.14
C THR A 598 17.71 26.74 23.53
N ALA A 599 18.27 27.96 23.56
CA ALA A 599 17.73 29.11 22.86
C ALA A 599 17.69 28.89 21.33
N ALA A 600 16.64 29.36 20.67
CA ALA A 600 16.64 29.52 19.21
C ALA A 600 17.59 30.66 18.77
N SER A 601 17.94 30.68 17.48
CA SER A 601 18.86 31.67 16.92
C SER A 601 18.33 33.11 17.09
N GLY A 602 18.93 33.90 17.98
CA GLY A 602 18.64 35.33 18.15
C GLY A 602 18.34 35.79 19.59
N GLU A 603 18.13 34.87 20.54
CA GLU A 603 17.67 35.20 21.90
C GLU A 603 18.80 35.25 22.94
N SER A 604 18.61 36.07 23.99
CA SER A 604 19.58 36.28 25.09
C SER A 604 19.19 35.62 26.42
N SER A 605 17.95 35.12 26.55
CA SER A 605 17.46 34.48 27.78
C SER A 605 16.67 33.21 27.46
N VAL A 606 16.94 32.15 28.20
CA VAL A 606 16.06 30.99 28.36
C VAL A 606 15.53 31.05 29.80
N TYR A 607 14.32 30.55 30.02
CA TYR A 607 13.68 30.55 31.33
C TYR A 607 13.70 29.15 31.89
N ASP A 608 14.16 29.05 33.14
CA ASP A 608 14.40 27.80 33.83
C ASP A 608 13.06 27.11 34.13
N VAL A 609 12.98 25.78 34.02
CA VAL A 609 11.77 25.02 34.40
C VAL A 609 11.56 25.11 35.91
N ASP A 610 10.34 25.35 36.37
CA ASP A 610 10.01 25.43 37.79
C ASP A 610 9.36 24.12 38.32
N ASN A 611 9.37 23.94 39.64
CA ASN A 611 8.64 22.87 40.35
C ASN A 611 8.72 21.48 39.71
N PHE A 612 9.93 21.03 39.34
CA PHE A 612 10.07 19.75 38.65
C PHE A 612 9.91 18.55 39.61
N GLU A 613 9.05 17.61 39.24
CA GLU A 613 8.63 16.48 40.05
C GLU A 613 8.65 15.16 39.28
N MET A 614 8.82 14.06 40.03
CA MET A 614 8.57 12.70 39.56
C MET A 614 7.27 12.18 40.18
N ILE A 615 6.31 11.79 39.35
CA ILE A 615 5.01 11.26 39.80
C ILE A 615 4.93 9.75 39.53
N ASP A 616 4.88 8.92 40.57
CA ASP A 616 4.66 7.49 40.43
C ASP A 616 3.26 7.21 39.86
N GLN A 617 3.19 6.61 38.67
CA GLN A 617 1.92 6.34 37.99
C GLN A 617 1.06 5.28 38.67
N ALA A 618 1.67 4.41 39.50
CA ALA A 618 0.93 3.37 40.20
C ALA A 618 0.24 3.90 41.46
N THR A 619 0.90 4.80 42.19
CA THR A 619 0.45 5.28 43.51
C THR A 619 -0.08 6.71 43.49
N GLY A 620 0.32 7.51 42.50
CA GLY A 620 0.11 8.96 42.46
C GLY A 620 1.02 9.74 43.41
N ALA A 621 2.02 9.10 44.02
CA ALA A 621 2.97 9.78 44.90
C ALA A 621 3.88 10.71 44.08
N ALA A 622 4.05 11.94 44.58
CA ALA A 622 4.94 12.94 44.01
C ALA A 622 6.27 12.97 44.80
N TYR A 623 7.37 12.97 44.07
CA TYR A 623 8.72 13.20 44.59
C TYR A 623 9.19 14.53 44.02
N SER A 624 9.36 15.55 44.87
CA SER A 624 9.75 16.88 44.43
C SER A 624 11.26 16.98 44.28
N GLY A 625 11.72 17.44 43.12
CA GLY A 625 13.13 17.67 42.87
C GLY A 625 13.60 18.95 43.58
N SER A 626 14.89 19.00 43.91
CA SER A 626 15.55 20.24 44.33
C SER A 626 16.50 20.72 43.23
N ASN A 627 16.32 21.96 42.77
CA ASN A 627 17.20 22.57 41.77
C ASN A 627 18.52 23.02 42.44
N ASP A 628 19.66 22.58 41.91
CA ASP A 628 21.00 23.00 42.37
C ASP A 628 21.50 24.27 41.65
N SER A 629 20.65 24.95 40.86
CA SER A 629 21.05 26.19 40.19
C SER A 629 21.28 27.31 41.21
N THR A 630 22.56 27.71 41.36
CA THR A 630 22.97 28.87 42.18
C THR A 630 22.96 30.18 41.37
N THR A 631 22.58 30.11 40.10
CA THR A 631 22.44 31.20 39.16
C THR A 631 20.95 31.49 38.97
N GLY A 632 20.54 32.76 39.03
CA GLY A 632 19.12 33.10 38.82
C GLY A 632 18.61 32.67 37.44
N ASP A 633 17.28 32.54 37.37
CA ASP A 633 16.31 32.11 36.34
C ASP A 633 16.56 32.43 34.83
N HIS A 634 17.72 32.96 34.41
CA HIS A 634 17.90 33.53 33.08
C HIS A 634 19.27 33.29 32.41
N VAL A 635 20.11 32.37 32.89
CA VAL A 635 21.53 32.31 32.45
C VAL A 635 22.07 30.90 32.17
N ALA A 636 21.50 29.84 32.74
CA ALA A 636 22.04 28.49 32.56
C ALA A 636 21.42 27.83 31.32
N THR A 637 22.23 27.23 30.44
CA THR A 637 21.71 26.40 29.32
C THR A 637 21.33 24.99 29.76
N SER A 638 21.34 24.75 31.07
CA SER A 638 20.94 23.48 31.69
C SER A 638 20.82 23.61 33.20
N GLU A 639 19.81 22.98 33.77
CA GLU A 639 19.60 22.85 35.21
C GLU A 639 19.75 21.41 35.69
N THR A 640 20.01 21.23 36.98
CA THR A 640 20.10 19.90 37.62
C THR A 640 19.11 19.80 38.76
N TRP A 641 18.17 18.88 38.60
CA TRP A 641 17.13 18.57 39.57
C TRP A 641 17.49 17.29 40.33
N SER A 642 17.73 17.44 41.63
CA SER A 642 18.20 16.37 42.53
C SER A 642 17.06 15.78 43.35
N PHE A 643 16.95 14.46 43.31
CA PHE A 643 15.97 13.66 44.06
C PHE A 643 16.73 12.77 45.05
N THR A 644 16.51 13.02 46.35
CA THR A 644 17.20 12.34 47.46
C THR A 644 16.30 11.38 48.23
N ASP A 645 15.06 11.21 47.79
CA ASP A 645 14.15 10.22 48.37
C ASP A 645 14.61 8.80 48.01
N GLU A 646 14.54 7.89 48.97
CA GLU A 646 14.90 6.49 48.73
C GLU A 646 13.81 5.80 47.88
N LEU A 647 14.19 5.33 46.69
CA LEU A 647 13.32 4.52 45.82
C LEU A 647 13.70 3.04 45.93
N TYR A 648 12.78 2.22 46.44
CA TYR A 648 12.96 0.77 46.54
C TYR A 648 12.33 0.08 45.33
N LEU A 649 13.16 -0.65 44.57
CA LEU A 649 12.77 -1.39 43.39
C LEU A 649 12.88 -2.89 43.67
N GLU A 650 11.75 -3.58 43.75
CA GLU A 650 11.76 -5.04 43.89
C GLU A 650 12.16 -5.72 42.57
N ALA A 651 12.96 -6.79 42.67
CA ALA A 651 13.38 -7.60 41.54
C ALA A 651 12.17 -8.08 40.72
N GLY A 652 12.23 -7.91 39.40
CA GLY A 652 11.15 -8.33 38.49
C GLY A 652 9.92 -7.41 38.47
N LYS A 653 9.91 -6.29 39.22
CA LYS A 653 8.88 -5.25 39.10
C LYS A 653 9.37 -4.07 38.24
N THR A 654 8.43 -3.41 37.57
CA THR A 654 8.67 -2.20 36.78
C THR A 654 7.93 -1.03 37.39
N TYR A 655 8.64 0.09 37.57
CA TYR A 655 8.13 1.32 38.16
C TYR A 655 8.16 2.43 37.10
N LYS A 656 7.10 3.23 37.02
CA LYS A 656 6.94 4.29 36.01
C LYS A 656 6.67 5.61 36.69
N PHE A 657 7.47 6.62 36.36
CA PHE A 657 7.38 7.96 36.91
C PHE A 657 7.14 8.96 35.77
N THR A 658 6.03 9.69 35.82
CA THR A 658 5.84 10.86 34.97
C THR A 658 6.76 11.97 35.46
N LEU A 659 7.63 12.44 34.59
CA LEU A 659 8.45 13.63 34.83
C LEU A 659 7.61 14.85 34.45
N GLN A 660 7.37 15.76 35.37
CA GLN A 660 6.58 16.96 35.13
C GLN A 660 7.22 18.19 35.75
N GLY A 661 6.93 19.37 35.23
CA GLY A 661 7.36 20.65 35.80
C GLY A 661 6.64 21.81 35.13
N ASP A 662 6.82 23.00 35.68
CA ASP A 662 6.14 24.21 35.25
C ASP A 662 7.01 24.96 34.24
N ILE A 663 6.42 25.31 33.09
CA ILE A 663 7.04 26.21 32.13
C ILE A 663 6.70 27.65 32.56
N PRO A 664 7.70 28.49 32.89
CA PRO A 664 7.45 29.87 33.32
C PRO A 664 6.95 30.75 32.16
N ALA A 665 6.31 31.87 32.50
CA ALA A 665 5.87 32.88 31.55
C ALA A 665 7.04 33.75 31.05
N GLY A 666 6.98 34.22 29.80
CA GLY A 666 7.93 35.21 29.27
C GLY A 666 8.41 34.98 27.84
N VAL A 667 7.88 33.97 27.13
CA VAL A 667 8.28 33.70 25.75
C VAL A 667 7.64 34.71 24.81
N THR A 668 8.47 35.56 24.21
CA THR A 668 7.99 36.57 23.26
C THR A 668 7.54 35.91 21.94
N THR A 669 6.76 36.64 21.13
CA THR A 669 6.23 36.17 19.84
C THR A 669 7.29 35.75 18.82
N THR A 670 8.55 36.12 19.03
CA THR A 670 9.70 35.74 18.18
C THR A 670 10.63 34.73 18.82
N ALA A 671 10.47 34.45 20.11
CA ALA A 671 11.33 33.57 20.87
C ALA A 671 10.82 32.12 20.87
N SER A 672 11.75 31.18 20.85
CA SER A 672 11.47 29.79 21.21
C SER A 672 12.69 29.18 21.87
N TYR A 673 12.46 28.21 22.75
CA TYR A 673 13.53 27.41 23.32
C TYR A 673 13.12 25.95 23.41
N LYS A 674 14.12 25.07 23.46
CA LYS A 674 13.92 23.63 23.58
C LYS A 674 14.32 23.15 24.94
N VAL A 675 13.49 22.29 25.51
CA VAL A 675 13.72 21.64 26.79
C VAL A 675 13.88 20.14 26.58
N ASN A 676 14.95 19.56 27.10
CA ASN A 676 15.22 18.12 27.05
C ASN A 676 15.65 17.61 28.43
N THR A 677 14.93 16.63 28.97
CA THR A 677 15.36 15.95 30.20
C THR A 677 16.38 14.87 29.89
N THR A 678 17.48 14.84 30.62
CA THR A 678 18.55 13.85 30.51
C THR A 678 18.71 13.12 31.82
N ILE A 679 18.71 11.80 31.77
CA ILE A 679 19.17 10.95 32.86
C ILE A 679 20.55 10.39 32.49
N SER A 680 21.48 10.44 33.44
CA SER A 680 22.80 9.84 33.32
C SER A 680 23.02 8.93 34.51
N THR A 681 23.49 7.71 34.27
CA THR A 681 23.77 6.78 35.37
C THR A 681 25.01 7.17 36.16
N ALA A 682 25.82 8.11 35.64
CA ALA A 682 26.86 8.79 36.42
C ALA A 682 26.29 9.69 37.54
N ASN A 683 25.00 10.05 37.44
CA ASN A 683 24.28 10.90 38.40
C ASN A 683 23.24 10.11 39.21
N LEU A 684 23.40 8.79 39.31
CA LEU A 684 22.49 7.91 40.04
C LEU A 684 23.31 7.03 40.99
N THR A 685 22.95 7.06 42.27
CA THR A 685 23.52 6.21 43.31
C THR A 685 22.50 5.14 43.69
N ALA A 686 22.87 3.87 43.53
CA ALA A 686 22.03 2.74 43.91
C ALA A 686 22.85 1.61 44.54
N GLU A 687 22.19 0.82 45.38
CA GLU A 687 22.77 -0.36 46.04
C GLU A 687 21.80 -1.56 45.98
N THR A 688 22.35 -2.77 46.01
CA THR A 688 21.55 -4.00 46.18
C THR A 688 20.97 -4.09 47.60
N VAL A 689 19.80 -4.69 47.74
CA VAL A 689 19.15 -4.95 49.02
C VAL A 689 19.03 -6.47 49.24
N PRO A 690 19.44 -7.02 50.40
CA PRO A 690 20.01 -6.34 51.57
C PRO A 690 21.54 -6.23 51.56
N ALA A 691 22.22 -6.66 50.48
CA ALA A 691 23.68 -6.82 50.48
C ALA A 691 24.46 -5.49 50.55
N GLY A 692 23.89 -4.38 50.07
CA GLY A 692 24.50 -3.05 50.11
C GLY A 692 25.63 -2.87 49.09
N ASP A 693 25.71 -3.74 48.09
CA ASP A 693 26.72 -3.62 47.03
C ASP A 693 26.33 -2.49 46.07
N ALA A 694 27.26 -1.58 45.79
CA ALA A 694 27.04 -0.47 44.87
C ALA A 694 26.76 -0.95 43.45
N ILE A 695 25.72 -0.40 42.82
CA ILE A 695 25.35 -0.72 41.44
C ILE A 695 26.24 0.05 40.48
N SER A 696 26.84 -0.69 39.55
CA SER A 696 27.64 -0.13 38.46
C SER A 696 27.25 -0.67 37.08
N ASN A 697 26.39 -1.69 37.03
CA ASN A 697 25.89 -2.28 35.80
C ASN A 697 24.47 -1.79 35.48
N PHE A 698 24.39 -0.77 34.64
CA PHE A 698 23.13 -0.16 34.20
C PHE A 698 22.76 -0.57 32.77
N SER A 699 21.47 -0.55 32.41
CA SER A 699 21.05 -0.83 31.03
C SER A 699 21.59 0.21 30.04
N VAL A 700 21.82 1.44 30.47
CA VAL A 700 22.24 2.58 29.63
C VAL A 700 23.24 3.46 30.37
N GLY A 701 24.09 4.19 29.64
CA GLY A 701 24.98 5.20 30.24
C GLY A 701 24.26 6.54 30.46
N SER A 702 23.47 6.97 29.47
CA SER A 702 22.65 8.17 29.53
C SER A 702 21.52 8.10 28.49
N ILE A 703 20.37 8.69 28.81
CA ILE A 703 19.23 8.82 27.89
C ILE A 703 18.77 10.28 27.91
N VAL A 704 18.50 10.83 26.73
CA VAL A 704 17.90 12.15 26.53
C VAL A 704 16.45 11.98 26.07
N GLY A 705 15.53 12.64 26.74
CA GLY A 705 14.10 12.70 26.41
C GLY A 705 13.83 13.46 25.11
N LYS A 706 12.59 13.39 24.63
CA LYS A 706 12.18 14.15 23.44
C LYS A 706 12.18 15.66 23.75
N ALA A 707 12.44 16.47 22.73
CA ALA A 707 12.45 17.92 22.88
C ALA A 707 11.03 18.47 23.01
N ILE A 708 10.82 19.33 23.99
CA ILE A 708 9.66 20.20 24.10
C ILE A 708 10.06 21.57 23.58
N THR A 709 9.31 22.13 22.64
CA THR A 709 9.54 23.49 22.14
C THR A 709 8.54 24.44 22.79
N VAL A 710 9.02 25.36 23.61
CA VAL A 710 8.19 26.44 24.15
C VAL A 710 8.21 27.60 23.15
N LYS A 711 7.04 28.05 22.70
CA LYS A 711 6.89 29.16 21.73
C LYS A 711 5.49 29.78 21.81
N ALA A 712 5.37 31.02 21.33
CA ALA A 712 4.08 31.67 21.19
C ALA A 712 3.13 30.93 20.21
N PRO A 713 1.80 30.97 20.44
CA PRO A 713 0.83 30.36 19.55
C PRO A 713 0.91 30.99 18.16
N THR A 714 1.07 30.15 17.14
CA THR A 714 1.32 30.61 15.78
C THR A 714 0.40 29.94 14.76
N LEU A 715 -0.29 30.74 13.94
CA LEU A 715 -1.06 30.31 12.77
C LEU A 715 -0.24 30.53 11.50
N THR A 716 0.16 29.43 10.86
CA THR A 716 0.91 29.49 9.59
C THR A 716 -0.05 29.40 8.41
N LEU A 717 0.01 30.38 7.51
CA LEU A 717 -0.81 30.45 6.30
C LEU A 717 0.04 30.22 5.05
N LYS A 718 -0.51 29.43 4.12
CA LYS A 718 0.14 29.10 2.85
C LYS A 718 -0.85 29.10 1.70
N GLY A 719 -0.50 29.78 0.60
CA GLY A 719 -1.23 29.74 -0.66
C GLY A 719 -1.08 28.36 -1.32
N VAL A 720 -2.17 27.82 -1.83
CA VAL A 720 -2.17 26.60 -2.64
C VAL A 720 -2.12 27.00 -4.11
N ALA A 721 -1.23 26.36 -4.87
CA ALA A 721 -1.12 26.59 -6.30
C ALA A 721 -2.43 26.24 -7.02
N LEU A 722 -2.96 27.20 -7.78
CA LEU A 722 -4.13 27.05 -8.63
C LEU A 722 -3.73 27.39 -10.08
N THR A 723 -4.34 26.70 -11.04
CA THR A 723 -4.19 27.06 -12.45
C THR A 723 -4.96 28.34 -12.75
N ASN A 724 -4.42 29.19 -13.63
CA ASN A 724 -5.16 30.31 -14.21
C ASN A 724 -6.47 29.81 -14.84
N ALA A 725 -7.49 30.65 -14.79
CA ALA A 725 -8.82 30.28 -15.26
C ALA A 725 -9.57 31.46 -15.85
N ASN A 726 -10.62 31.13 -16.60
CA ASN A 726 -11.55 32.09 -17.16
C ASN A 726 -12.90 31.94 -16.46
N ALA A 727 -13.63 33.05 -16.32
CA ALA A 727 -15.03 33.07 -15.91
C ALA A 727 -15.81 34.09 -16.76
N VAL A 728 -17.10 33.87 -16.93
CA VAL A 728 -18.01 34.77 -17.64
C VAL A 728 -19.08 35.28 -16.67
N VAL A 729 -19.76 36.38 -17.03
CA VAL A 729 -20.89 36.92 -16.26
C VAL A 729 -21.88 35.82 -15.84
N ASN A 730 -22.38 35.91 -14.61
CA ASN A 730 -23.24 34.91 -13.95
C ASN A 730 -22.61 33.55 -13.60
N ASP A 731 -21.32 33.30 -13.87
CA ASP A 731 -20.67 32.08 -13.37
C ASP A 731 -20.70 32.05 -11.84
N THR A 732 -21.12 30.92 -11.28
CA THR A 732 -21.12 30.63 -9.84
C THR A 732 -19.89 29.82 -9.44
N ASP A 733 -19.58 29.77 -8.15
CA ASP A 733 -18.47 28.99 -7.59
C ASP A 733 -17.08 29.34 -8.18
N VAL A 734 -16.91 30.59 -8.62
CA VAL A 734 -15.66 31.06 -9.20
C VAL A 734 -14.64 31.27 -8.09
N ILE A 735 -13.63 30.41 -8.05
CA ILE A 735 -12.57 30.42 -7.04
C ILE A 735 -11.54 31.51 -7.32
N LEU A 736 -11.30 32.37 -6.33
CA LEU A 736 -10.28 33.42 -6.33
C LEU A 736 -8.99 32.98 -5.63
N PHE A 737 -9.12 32.35 -4.47
CA PHE A 737 -7.98 31.99 -3.64
C PHE A 737 -8.20 30.63 -3.01
N LYS A 738 -7.13 29.86 -2.85
CA LYS A 738 -7.11 28.63 -2.05
C LYS A 738 -5.87 28.66 -1.17
N GLY A 739 -6.06 28.38 0.11
CA GLY A 739 -4.98 28.38 1.09
C GLY A 739 -5.11 27.27 2.11
N THR A 740 -4.09 27.14 2.94
CA THR A 740 -4.08 26.27 4.12
C THR A 740 -3.63 27.04 5.34
N MET A 741 -4.20 26.68 6.49
CA MET A 741 -3.87 27.20 7.82
C MET A 741 -3.44 26.04 8.70
N GLU A 742 -2.42 26.25 9.51
CA GLU A 742 -1.90 25.25 10.46
C GLU A 742 -1.55 25.96 11.77
N ALA A 743 -2.18 25.53 12.87
CA ALA A 743 -1.95 26.07 14.20
C ALA A 743 -0.85 25.27 14.92
N SER A 744 -0.01 25.97 15.67
CA SER A 744 1.06 25.37 16.48
C SER A 744 1.13 26.00 17.87
N ALA A 745 1.61 25.20 18.84
CA ALA A 745 1.65 25.47 20.28
C ALA A 745 0.29 25.57 20.99
N ASP A 746 -0.77 26.02 20.31
CA ASP A 746 -2.14 26.01 20.85
C ASP A 746 -3.20 25.94 19.73
N ASN A 747 -4.47 25.73 20.11
CA ASN A 747 -5.61 25.92 19.23
C ASN A 747 -5.80 27.41 18.94
N ILE A 748 -6.10 27.74 17.69
CA ILE A 748 -6.22 29.15 17.27
C ILE A 748 -7.61 29.42 16.73
N HIS A 749 -8.32 30.33 17.37
CA HIS A 749 -9.60 30.87 16.95
C HIS A 749 -9.40 31.99 15.92
N VAL A 750 -10.01 31.86 14.74
CA VAL A 750 -9.85 32.83 13.64
C VAL A 750 -11.06 33.75 13.59
N GLU A 751 -10.83 35.05 13.77
CA GLU A 751 -11.89 36.08 13.82
C GLU A 751 -12.00 36.86 12.51
N GLN A 752 -10.87 37.13 11.86
CA GLN A 752 -10.83 37.92 10.63
C GLN A 752 -9.75 37.46 9.65
N ILE A 753 -10.08 37.44 8.36
CA ILE A 753 -9.10 37.28 7.28
C ILE A 753 -9.35 38.36 6.22
N HIS A 754 -8.31 39.14 5.94
CA HIS A 754 -8.32 40.23 4.97
C HIS A 754 -7.50 39.92 3.73
N PHE A 755 -8.08 40.20 2.56
CA PHE A 755 -7.44 40.04 1.25
C PHE A 755 -7.38 41.38 0.52
N GLU A 756 -6.34 41.56 -0.28
CA GLU A 756 -6.15 42.74 -1.12
C GLU A 756 -5.88 42.35 -2.57
N GLU A 757 -6.21 43.26 -3.48
CA GLU A 757 -5.86 43.13 -4.88
C GLU A 757 -4.34 43.07 -5.09
N ASN A 758 -3.91 42.22 -6.02
CA ASN A 758 -2.54 42.20 -6.51
C ASN A 758 -2.54 42.57 -7.99
N GLY A 759 -2.21 43.83 -8.27
CA GLY A 759 -2.13 44.37 -9.62
C GLY A 759 -3.42 44.98 -10.13
N THR A 760 -4.36 44.17 -10.63
CA THR A 760 -5.62 44.70 -11.21
C THR A 760 -6.68 44.89 -10.15
N VAL A 761 -7.44 45.99 -10.26
CA VAL A 761 -8.38 46.39 -9.22
C VAL A 761 -9.48 45.35 -8.97
N LEU A 762 -9.70 45.00 -7.70
CA LEU A 762 -10.88 44.24 -7.29
C LEU A 762 -12.11 45.15 -7.30
N ALA A 763 -12.80 45.19 -8.43
CA ALA A 763 -14.04 45.96 -8.59
C ALA A 763 -15.24 45.18 -8.05
N ILE A 764 -15.89 45.68 -7.00
CA ILE A 764 -17.04 45.03 -6.36
C ILE A 764 -18.25 44.89 -7.29
N ASP A 765 -18.43 45.82 -8.24
CA ASP A 765 -19.50 45.77 -9.24
C ASP A 765 -19.43 44.52 -10.14
N ASN A 766 -18.27 43.85 -10.20
CA ASN A 766 -18.09 42.61 -10.96
C ASN A 766 -18.58 41.37 -10.20
N TRP A 767 -18.98 41.50 -8.93
CA TRP A 767 -19.36 40.38 -8.06
C TRP A 767 -20.77 40.56 -7.47
N SER A 768 -21.56 39.49 -7.48
CA SER A 768 -22.84 39.48 -6.75
C SER A 768 -22.61 39.15 -5.27
N GLU A 769 -21.74 38.19 -5.01
CA GLU A 769 -21.34 37.75 -3.68
C GLU A 769 -19.97 37.05 -3.72
N LEU A 770 -19.25 37.09 -2.60
CA LEU A 770 -18.02 36.37 -2.35
C LEU A 770 -18.08 35.75 -0.95
N GLY A 771 -17.65 34.50 -0.82
CA GLY A 771 -17.66 33.78 0.44
C GLY A 771 -16.32 33.17 0.80
N PHE A 772 -16.08 33.07 2.10
CA PHE A 772 -14.99 32.31 2.70
C PHE A 772 -15.53 30.95 3.14
N TYR A 773 -14.85 29.89 2.70
CA TYR A 773 -15.24 28.51 2.97
C TYR A 773 -14.05 27.73 3.53
N THR A 774 -14.28 26.93 4.58
CA THR A 774 -13.36 25.85 4.94
C THR A 774 -13.70 24.60 4.12
N VAL A 775 -12.69 23.77 3.86
CA VAL A 775 -12.83 22.53 3.09
C VAL A 775 -12.83 21.35 4.06
N ASN A 776 -13.90 20.57 4.02
CA ASN A 776 -14.06 19.35 4.82
C ASN A 776 -13.20 18.21 4.24
N ALA A 777 -13.00 17.15 5.03
CA ALA A 777 -12.19 15.99 4.62
C ALA A 777 -12.73 15.26 3.36
N ASP A 778 -14.03 15.35 3.10
CA ASP A 778 -14.70 14.80 1.90
C ASP A 778 -14.61 15.73 0.67
N GLY A 779 -13.92 16.87 0.79
CA GLY A 779 -13.79 17.88 -0.26
C GLY A 779 -14.97 18.84 -0.38
N THR A 780 -16.01 18.71 0.46
CA THR A 780 -17.12 19.66 0.50
C THR A 780 -16.71 20.98 1.15
N TYR A 781 -17.46 22.05 0.88
CA TYR A 781 -17.19 23.39 1.39
C TYR A 781 -18.17 23.76 2.50
N THR A 782 -17.66 24.16 3.67
CA THR A 782 -18.43 24.76 4.76
C THR A 782 -18.28 26.27 4.71
N GLN A 783 -19.37 27.00 4.43
CA GLN A 783 -19.35 28.45 4.40
C GLN A 783 -19.16 29.01 5.81
N GLN A 784 -18.14 29.84 6.01
CA GLN A 784 -17.90 30.54 7.27
C GLN A 784 -18.53 31.94 7.24
N GLN A 785 -18.26 32.70 6.19
CA GLN A 785 -18.82 34.04 6.00
C GLN A 785 -19.09 34.28 4.51
N LYS A 786 -20.11 35.08 4.23
CA LYS A 786 -20.45 35.53 2.88
C LYS A 786 -20.65 37.04 2.86
N LEU A 787 -19.98 37.70 1.94
CA LEU A 787 -20.09 39.12 1.66
C LEU A 787 -20.99 39.31 0.45
N THR A 788 -21.94 40.22 0.57
CA THR A 788 -22.71 40.77 -0.56
C THR A 788 -22.06 42.06 -1.05
N ASN A 789 -22.49 42.55 -2.21
CA ASN A 789 -21.90 43.75 -2.82
C ASN A 789 -21.89 44.99 -1.88
N SER A 790 -22.89 45.14 -1.00
CA SER A 790 -22.92 46.22 0.01
C SER A 790 -21.98 46.04 1.20
N GLN A 791 -21.37 44.86 1.36
CA GLN A 791 -20.44 44.54 2.44
C GLN A 791 -18.98 44.47 1.96
N MET A 792 -18.75 44.57 0.64
CA MET A 792 -17.42 44.58 0.05
C MET A 792 -16.91 46.00 -0.16
N THR A 793 -15.59 46.17 -0.20
CA THR A 793 -14.93 47.44 -0.54
C THR A 793 -14.10 47.26 -1.80
N THR A 794 -14.14 48.20 -2.74
CA THR A 794 -13.28 48.13 -3.93
C THR A 794 -11.82 48.06 -3.52
N GLY A 795 -11.14 47.01 -3.98
CA GLY A 795 -9.73 46.72 -3.74
C GLY A 795 -9.42 45.81 -2.55
N SER A 796 -10.41 45.47 -1.72
CA SER A 796 -10.19 44.55 -0.60
C SER A 796 -11.40 43.68 -0.28
N LEU A 797 -11.14 42.50 0.29
CA LEU A 797 -12.17 41.62 0.84
C LEU A 797 -11.86 41.37 2.30
N ASP A 798 -12.78 41.79 3.16
CA ASP A 798 -12.63 41.63 4.60
C ASP A 798 -13.68 40.68 5.14
N PHE A 799 -13.24 39.50 5.60
CA PHE A 799 -14.08 38.52 6.27
C PHE A 799 -13.86 38.67 7.77
N ASP A 800 -14.63 39.55 8.41
CA ASP A 800 -14.49 40.06 9.78
C ASP A 800 -15.45 39.46 10.82
N THR A 801 -16.22 38.44 10.45
CA THR A 801 -17.14 37.72 11.35
C THR A 801 -16.90 36.21 11.31
N LEU A 802 -15.64 35.79 11.17
CA LEU A 802 -15.29 34.38 11.19
C LEU A 802 -15.36 33.86 12.63
N ASP A 803 -15.82 32.62 12.79
CA ASP A 803 -15.98 31.97 14.09
C ASP A 803 -15.67 30.48 13.95
N PHE A 804 -14.37 30.15 13.85
CA PHE A 804 -13.92 28.77 13.81
C PHE A 804 -12.52 28.61 14.42
N THR A 805 -12.22 27.39 14.86
CA THR A 805 -10.94 27.05 15.49
C THR A 805 -10.11 26.14 14.58
N VAL A 806 -8.84 26.48 14.42
CA VAL A 806 -7.80 25.60 13.87
C VAL A 806 -7.12 24.91 15.04
N ASN A 807 -7.35 23.60 15.20
CA ASN A 807 -6.77 22.86 16.31
C ASN A 807 -5.25 22.70 16.14
N ASN A 808 -4.50 22.69 17.25
CA ASN A 808 -3.06 22.48 17.26
C ASN A 808 -2.69 21.17 16.53
N GLY A 809 -1.72 21.24 15.61
CA GLY A 809 -1.29 20.11 14.79
C GLY A 809 -2.27 19.71 13.68
N ALA A 810 -3.41 20.40 13.53
CA ALA A 810 -4.34 20.19 12.43
C ALA A 810 -4.10 21.17 11.28
N LYS A 811 -4.30 20.69 10.06
CA LYS A 811 -4.22 21.50 8.84
C LYS A 811 -5.61 21.71 8.25
N VAL A 812 -6.05 22.96 8.18
CA VAL A 812 -7.33 23.35 7.59
C VAL A 812 -7.09 23.93 6.20
N THR A 813 -7.83 23.46 5.21
CA THR A 813 -7.83 24.06 3.87
C THR A 813 -9.01 25.03 3.76
N PHE A 814 -8.82 26.17 3.10
CA PHE A 814 -9.87 27.15 2.85
C PHE A 814 -9.85 27.65 1.41
N VAL A 815 -11.00 28.19 0.99
CA VAL A 815 -11.23 28.72 -0.36
C VAL A 815 -12.04 30.02 -0.27
N VAL A 816 -11.65 31.01 -1.06
CA VAL A 816 -12.46 32.19 -1.37
C VAL A 816 -13.07 31.98 -2.76
N LYS A 817 -14.40 31.99 -2.85
CA LYS A 817 -15.13 31.82 -4.12
C LYS A 817 -16.44 32.59 -4.11
N GLY A 818 -16.98 32.87 -5.29
CA GLY A 818 -18.22 33.62 -5.40
C GLY A 818 -18.90 33.55 -6.76
N THR A 819 -19.84 34.46 -6.96
CA THR A 819 -20.65 34.54 -8.17
C THR A 819 -20.38 35.85 -8.89
N LEU A 820 -20.00 35.77 -10.17
CA LEU A 820 -19.83 36.97 -11.00
C LEU A 820 -21.17 37.68 -11.19
N ALA A 821 -21.13 39.01 -11.23
CA ALA A 821 -22.29 39.83 -11.57
C ALA A 821 -22.81 39.51 -12.98
N SER A 822 -24.07 39.89 -13.22
CA SER A 822 -24.71 39.71 -14.54
C SER A 822 -24.17 40.64 -15.63
N THR A 823 -23.37 41.64 -15.23
CA THR A 823 -22.67 42.57 -16.11
C THR A 823 -21.28 42.84 -15.54
N LEU A 824 -20.27 42.99 -16.42
CA LEU A 824 -18.95 43.50 -16.05
C LEU A 824 -18.76 44.92 -16.58
N THR A 825 -17.91 45.69 -15.91
CA THR A 825 -17.46 47.01 -16.36
C THR A 825 -16.50 46.95 -17.57
N GLY A 826 -16.01 45.74 -17.88
CA GLY A 826 -15.17 45.39 -19.02
C GLY A 826 -14.51 44.03 -18.80
N ASP A 827 -13.94 43.44 -19.84
CA ASP A 827 -13.09 42.26 -19.69
C ASP A 827 -11.86 42.64 -18.85
N THR A 828 -11.56 41.87 -17.81
CA THR A 828 -10.51 42.21 -16.85
C THR A 828 -9.87 40.97 -16.25
N THR A 829 -8.73 41.14 -15.59
CA THR A 829 -8.08 40.09 -14.80
C THR A 829 -8.14 40.41 -13.32
N LEU A 830 -8.13 39.41 -12.45
CA LEU A 830 -8.04 39.58 -11.01
C LEU A 830 -7.05 38.58 -10.41
N LEU A 831 -6.22 39.07 -9.50
CA LEU A 831 -5.37 38.30 -8.61
C LEU A 831 -5.50 38.93 -7.23
N VAL A 832 -5.60 38.11 -6.18
CA VAL A 832 -5.73 38.58 -4.79
C VAL A 832 -4.70 37.89 -3.91
N ASP A 833 -4.16 38.64 -2.96
CA ASP A 833 -3.28 38.14 -1.92
C ASP A 833 -3.99 38.20 -0.58
N LEU A 834 -3.67 37.26 0.33
CA LEU A 834 -4.10 37.35 1.72
C LEU A 834 -3.09 38.25 2.44
N ASN A 835 -3.57 39.36 3.02
CA ASN A 835 -2.71 40.36 3.66
C ASN A 835 -2.52 40.06 5.16
N TYR A 836 -3.58 40.12 5.97
CA TYR A 836 -3.49 39.86 7.41
C TYR A 836 -4.61 38.95 7.93
N VAL A 837 -4.37 38.38 9.12
CA VAL A 837 -5.33 37.55 9.85
C VAL A 837 -5.34 38.00 11.30
N ASN A 838 -6.53 38.27 11.85
CA ASN A 838 -6.71 38.42 13.29
C ASN A 838 -7.22 37.09 13.86
N ALA A 839 -6.48 36.59 14.83
CA ALA A 839 -6.76 35.32 15.47
C ALA A 839 -6.37 35.39 16.95
N LYS A 840 -7.03 34.56 17.74
CA LYS A 840 -6.86 34.44 19.18
C LYS A 840 -6.43 33.03 19.56
N ASP A 841 -5.63 32.89 20.60
CA ASP A 841 -5.36 31.59 21.22
C ASP A 841 -6.47 31.20 22.21
N THR A 842 -6.29 30.11 22.97
CA THR A 842 -7.30 29.65 23.93
C THR A 842 -7.47 30.55 25.15
N ASP A 843 -6.47 31.36 25.46
CA ASP A 843 -6.47 32.32 26.57
C ASP A 843 -6.99 33.71 26.14
N ASN A 844 -7.43 33.83 24.88
CA ASN A 844 -7.98 35.03 24.25
C ASN A 844 -6.94 36.15 23.99
N ASP A 845 -5.66 35.77 23.99
CA ASP A 845 -4.56 36.62 23.56
C ASP A 845 -4.38 36.55 22.05
N THR A 846 -3.74 37.59 21.48
CA THR A 846 -3.55 37.67 20.03
C THR A 846 -2.53 36.63 19.56
N ALA A 847 -2.97 35.68 18.75
CA ALA A 847 -2.10 34.67 18.16
C ALA A 847 -1.20 35.28 17.08
N THR A 848 0.03 34.78 16.97
CA THR A 848 0.96 35.21 15.92
C THR A 848 0.53 34.59 14.59
N THR A 849 0.39 35.40 13.54
CA THR A 849 0.02 34.91 12.20
C THR A 849 1.18 35.13 11.24
N VAL A 850 1.57 34.09 10.50
CA VAL A 850 2.75 34.12 9.61
C VAL A 850 2.48 33.45 8.27
N ASN A 851 3.22 33.84 7.24
CA ASN A 851 3.24 33.12 5.97
C ASN A 851 4.16 31.88 6.02
N ALA A 852 4.23 31.14 4.91
CA ALA A 852 5.05 29.93 4.79
C ALA A 852 6.57 30.14 4.96
N THR A 853 7.07 31.38 4.94
CA THR A 853 8.48 31.71 5.20
C THR A 853 8.73 32.16 6.64
N GLY A 854 7.69 32.18 7.49
CA GLY A 854 7.75 32.65 8.88
C GLY A 854 7.63 34.16 9.03
N ALA A 855 7.25 34.89 7.98
CA ALA A 855 7.10 36.34 8.05
C ALA A 855 5.68 36.71 8.53
N SER A 856 5.59 37.67 9.45
CA SER A 856 4.32 38.07 10.08
C SER A 856 3.31 38.69 9.11
N LEU A 857 2.03 38.35 9.28
CA LEU A 857 0.85 38.79 8.52
C LEU A 857 -0.05 39.69 9.39
N ALA A 858 0.37 40.93 9.62
CA ALA A 858 -0.36 41.92 10.42
C ALA A 858 -0.74 43.15 9.57
N THR A 859 -1.68 43.97 10.04
CA THR A 859 -2.21 45.15 9.32
C THR A 859 -1.15 46.13 8.82
N ASP A 860 0.00 46.22 9.48
CA ASP A 860 1.12 47.10 9.12
C ASP A 860 2.34 46.36 8.52
N ALA A 861 2.21 45.06 8.23
CA ALA A 861 3.29 44.24 7.70
C ALA A 861 3.33 44.31 6.16
N ALA A 862 4.54 44.40 5.58
CA ALA A 862 4.74 44.36 4.12
C ALA A 862 4.65 42.94 3.52
N ASN A 863 4.26 41.94 4.31
CA ASN A 863 4.24 40.54 3.88
C ASN A 863 2.80 40.10 3.60
N THR A 864 2.64 39.31 2.54
CA THR A 864 1.35 38.69 2.20
C THR A 864 1.53 37.19 1.96
N VAL A 865 0.42 36.47 1.83
CA VAL A 865 0.39 35.15 1.21
C VAL A 865 -0.08 35.33 -0.23
N ALA A 866 0.88 35.20 -1.16
CA ALA A 866 0.64 35.43 -2.57
C ALA A 866 -0.45 34.51 -3.15
N GLY A 867 -1.39 35.10 -3.87
CA GLY A 867 -2.30 34.40 -4.75
C GLY A 867 -1.54 33.77 -5.92
N THR A 868 -2.01 32.62 -6.39
CA THR A 868 -1.35 31.88 -7.47
C THR A 868 -2.16 31.79 -8.77
N ARG A 869 -3.41 32.26 -8.75
CA ARG A 869 -4.33 32.18 -9.88
C ARG A 869 -4.71 33.57 -10.37
N THR A 870 -4.33 33.89 -11.60
CA THR A 870 -4.94 34.98 -12.34
C THR A 870 -6.27 34.49 -12.91
N LEU A 871 -7.37 35.11 -12.49
CA LEU A 871 -8.71 34.90 -13.04
C LEU A 871 -8.96 35.92 -14.16
N THR A 872 -9.29 35.47 -15.36
CA THR A 872 -9.73 36.36 -16.44
C THR A 872 -11.25 36.33 -16.54
N MET A 873 -11.89 37.49 -16.43
CA MET A 873 -13.33 37.64 -16.38
C MET A 873 -13.81 38.32 -17.66
N TYR A 874 -14.83 37.75 -18.31
CA TYR A 874 -15.36 38.24 -19.58
C TYR A 874 -16.82 38.67 -19.47
N GLY A 875 -17.15 39.82 -20.08
CA GLY A 875 -18.51 40.36 -20.13
C GLY A 875 -19.45 39.56 -21.05
N THR A 876 -18.87 38.79 -21.97
CA THR A 876 -19.60 37.90 -22.89
C THR A 876 -18.87 36.57 -23.03
N GLY A 877 -19.59 35.46 -22.82
CA GLY A 877 -19.08 34.13 -23.11
C GLY A 877 -19.31 33.73 -24.57
N ILE A 878 -18.44 32.87 -25.11
CA ILE A 878 -18.68 32.19 -26.38
C ILE A 878 -19.42 30.89 -26.09
N LEU A 879 -20.69 30.81 -26.48
CA LEU A 879 -21.47 29.57 -26.44
C LEU A 879 -21.06 28.68 -27.61
N TYR A 880 -20.32 27.61 -27.33
CA TYR A 880 -20.06 26.56 -28.30
C TYR A 880 -21.29 25.66 -28.42
N LEU A 881 -22.20 26.01 -29.33
CA LEU A 881 -23.27 25.13 -29.78
C LEU A 881 -22.71 24.17 -30.84
N SER A 882 -22.59 22.88 -30.52
CA SER A 882 -22.50 21.85 -31.55
C SER A 882 -23.90 21.33 -31.86
N MET A 883 -24.41 21.63 -33.06
CA MET A 883 -25.60 20.98 -33.57
C MET A 883 -25.20 19.68 -34.27
N LEU A 884 -25.80 18.55 -33.89
CA LEU A 884 -25.67 17.31 -34.62
C LEU A 884 -26.50 17.41 -35.91
N ASN A 885 -25.92 17.04 -37.06
CA ASN A 885 -26.60 17.10 -38.37
C ASN A 885 -27.84 16.21 -38.48
N THR A 886 -28.11 15.36 -37.48
CA THR A 886 -29.19 14.38 -37.42
C THR A 886 -30.49 14.89 -36.78
N ASP A 887 -30.51 16.08 -36.17
CA ASP A 887 -31.73 16.61 -35.56
C ASP A 887 -32.72 17.12 -36.62
N THR A 888 -33.78 16.35 -36.87
CA THR A 888 -34.91 16.75 -37.72
C THR A 888 -35.95 17.50 -36.89
N GLY A 889 -36.21 18.77 -37.22
CA GLY A 889 -37.25 19.59 -36.57
C GLY A 889 -36.89 21.05 -36.37
N PHE A 890 -35.61 21.42 -36.50
CA PHE A 890 -35.16 22.80 -36.38
C PHE A 890 -35.07 23.48 -37.75
N ASN A 891 -35.70 24.66 -37.86
CA ASN A 891 -35.58 25.52 -39.03
C ASN A 891 -34.16 26.11 -39.07
N LYS A 892 -33.34 25.65 -40.03
CA LYS A 892 -31.95 26.05 -40.19
C LYS A 892 -31.77 27.53 -40.57
N ASP A 893 -32.86 28.21 -40.94
CA ASP A 893 -32.87 29.62 -41.37
C ASP A 893 -33.39 30.59 -40.31
N ARG A 894 -33.61 30.15 -39.06
CA ARG A 894 -34.11 31.02 -37.99
C ARG A 894 -33.21 30.97 -36.75
N ILE A 895 -32.22 31.86 -36.72
CA ILE A 895 -31.61 32.30 -35.47
C ILE A 895 -32.61 33.27 -34.83
N VAL A 896 -33.15 32.90 -33.66
CA VAL A 896 -33.83 33.84 -32.76
C VAL A 896 -32.88 34.15 -31.63
#